data_AF-A0A849QCE1-F1
#
_entry.id   AF-A0A849QCE1-F1
#
_cell.length_a   1.000
_cell.length_b   1.000
_cell.length_c   1.000
_cell.angle_alpha   90.00
_cell.angle_beta   90.00
_cell.angle_gamma   90.00
#
_symmetry.space_group_name_H-M   'P 1'
#
loop_
_entity.id
_entity.type
_entity.pdbx_description
1 polymer ?
#
loop_
_entity_poly.entity_id
_entity_poly.type
_entity_poly.pdbx_seq_one_letter_code
_entity_poly.pdbx_strand_id
1 'polypeptide(L)'
;MTIVTFLAVVIAISSNVASEDGRISHEPIIITGDEEMDGFPDWASGDGLTAETAYVLEGFSIDGIGEASSISISMTNRHLIIRDCELLASDGSQDPSVVLDDSRNITITECDFPGSGSAILLQSCRFIIVKDNRITNQSIYGIHLEGSEIVSIKGNKVDDSDQAIVLRGSDNVVIDANEISSSDTGIQLTSSNGCQISDNEIRWHERNGILLNNADDNEVIGNLIHGNGWTGLQISDSHGNLVIDNQFTENYRGVWLTDCSGTSLQGNNLTGNEAVGVRLTDSDDNTFDRNNLKGNGNVGMELIRSNGNTFTSNNITTHINGISFTRSTGNLFKDNRLIANVWTAYAGDTTGNTFEDNVLRANSWLRGLVAIIVGLIVVGGVLGTRSWLKRRKREKVEKGKVLIKRRFPAGRDGLWAMSMILWDEELFRSQLEAAGPQREQILERYAKSISSARTMQYMLVGIMCFMLAFMAAIPLAGLLNIITMDIDGTTVNDALFATGMAIGLYQTMSLVIMLVFGLLFLAQLMKGDIFHLLASLPMDQKGNQRVVLYMLFRMYGAPFIVMLLAFPVGGFLLTWSVTFLVVSILVNALLLVFIAFALVLVSDALARRVFSANATRGATVLRIAVMGSYIVIMMSVSLALTYMIRIVSDLYVTQRLAGGDGDLINAVMSIIPFPFSGGYLVALSVIPSGEVAPMIYVTTAIGLGILALMTYGVRRVGLRVLERVAKGQEMPGVGPGHVASVGDIKIATRKPISAFMRNSILVSSRDMGSLVYLIMPIMLPFIMIVSLMSDSEIGMFDPVVPYLFYLGTTPFLINMALSTADAQIGGILSAIPFRMMDLFRSKWNNIVILMAIPLFVIIILLYNQVPESTHFVILMISILPMMLVLASLYLMSYSLAFGTMNGKHTFFMSRIDNKLLKYIGIIALQYIVVITEIGVFWSLYRSGTISYEAGIAGLWIVNLALFGVLEVAARRMFD
;
A
#
# COMPACT_ATOMS: atom_id res chain seq x y z
N MET A 1 -83.08 -37.29 -43.32
CA MET A 1 -81.94 -36.98 -44.20
C MET A 1 -80.75 -36.70 -43.30
N THR A 2 -80.26 -37.68 -42.53
CA THR A 2 -79.17 -38.63 -42.87
C THR A 2 -77.87 -37.97 -43.34
N ILE A 3 -76.86 -38.06 -42.45
CA ILE A 3 -75.41 -38.11 -42.69
C ILE A 3 -74.78 -36.81 -43.22
N VAL A 4 -74.18 -36.01 -42.32
CA VAL A 4 -72.72 -35.72 -42.27
C VAL A 4 -72.38 -35.29 -40.82
N THR A 5 -72.21 -36.28 -39.97
CA THR A 5 -71.42 -36.24 -38.72
C THR A 5 -70.22 -37.17 -38.97
N PHE A 6 -69.07 -36.92 -38.36
CA PHE A 6 -67.82 -37.72 -38.43
C PHE A 6 -66.97 -37.59 -39.72
N LEU A 7 -66.13 -36.54 -39.83
CA LEU A 7 -64.79 -36.64 -40.47
C LEU A 7 -63.94 -35.35 -40.24
N ALA A 8 -63.29 -35.22 -39.08
CA ALA A 8 -62.08 -34.39 -38.93
C ALA A 8 -61.20 -34.89 -37.76
N VAL A 9 -61.22 -36.20 -37.52
CA VAL A 9 -60.26 -36.91 -36.67
C VAL A 9 -59.62 -37.96 -37.58
N VAL A 10 -58.28 -37.91 -37.69
CA VAL A 10 -57.34 -38.89 -38.28
C VAL A 10 -56.82 -38.60 -39.72
N ILE A 11 -55.55 -38.17 -39.74
CA ILE A 11 -54.51 -38.15 -40.81
C ILE A 11 -54.25 -36.81 -41.50
N ALA A 12 -53.38 -36.01 -40.85
CA ALA A 12 -52.11 -35.60 -41.43
C ALA A 12 -50.99 -35.89 -40.41
N ILE A 13 -50.71 -37.18 -40.20
CA ILE A 13 -49.43 -37.61 -39.64
C ILE A 13 -48.38 -37.38 -40.73
N SER A 14 -47.74 -36.21 -40.72
CA SER A 14 -46.50 -35.99 -41.47
C SER A 14 -45.69 -34.84 -40.88
N SER A 15 -45.30 -34.98 -39.61
CA SER A 15 -43.91 -34.91 -39.13
C SER A 15 -43.92 -34.60 -37.63
N ASN A 16 -44.10 -35.63 -36.80
CA ASN A 16 -43.62 -35.56 -35.42
C ASN A 16 -42.09 -35.53 -35.49
N VAL A 17 -41.54 -34.36 -35.77
CA VAL A 17 -40.15 -34.06 -35.47
C VAL A 17 -40.18 -33.77 -33.98
N ALA A 18 -39.78 -34.75 -33.17
CA ALA A 18 -39.39 -34.43 -31.80
C ALA A 18 -38.32 -33.35 -31.89
N SER A 19 -38.46 -32.27 -31.13
CA SER A 19 -37.34 -31.35 -30.90
C SER A 19 -36.17 -32.14 -30.29
N GLU A 20 -34.95 -31.60 -30.34
CA GLU A 20 -33.75 -32.30 -29.84
C GLU A 20 -33.88 -32.80 -28.38
N ASP A 21 -34.84 -32.25 -27.61
CA ASP A 21 -35.12 -32.57 -26.21
C ASP A 21 -36.30 -33.54 -25.97
N GLY A 22 -36.97 -34.04 -27.01
CA GLY A 22 -38.02 -35.07 -26.88
C GLY A 22 -39.44 -34.56 -26.65
N ARG A 23 -39.69 -33.24 -26.71
CA ARG A 23 -41.02 -32.63 -26.61
C ARG A 23 -41.83 -32.76 -27.92
N ILE A 24 -43.16 -32.71 -27.81
CA ILE A 24 -44.09 -32.84 -28.94
C ILE A 24 -44.40 -31.44 -29.50
N SER A 25 -44.15 -31.23 -30.80
CA SER A 25 -44.54 -29.98 -31.47
C SER A 25 -46.06 -29.83 -31.53
N HIS A 26 -46.59 -28.66 -31.17
CA HIS A 26 -48.02 -28.37 -31.13
C HIS A 26 -48.30 -26.92 -31.62
N GLU A 27 -49.47 -26.70 -32.23
CA GLU A 27 -49.93 -25.37 -32.65
C GLU A 27 -50.27 -24.48 -31.44
N PRO A 28 -50.37 -23.14 -31.58
CA PRO A 28 -50.78 -22.26 -30.48
C PRO A 28 -52.08 -22.70 -29.80
N ILE A 29 -52.12 -22.62 -28.47
CA ILE A 29 -53.30 -23.00 -27.67
C ILE A 29 -54.05 -21.73 -27.26
N ILE A 30 -55.31 -21.62 -27.67
CA ILE A 30 -56.19 -20.50 -27.32
C ILE A 30 -57.41 -21.05 -26.60
N ILE A 31 -57.69 -20.50 -25.41
CA ILE A 31 -58.84 -20.85 -24.57
C ILE A 31 -59.57 -19.56 -24.20
N THR A 32 -60.84 -19.49 -24.53
CA THR A 32 -61.66 -18.27 -24.36
C THR A 32 -62.75 -18.39 -23.28
N GLY A 33 -62.78 -19.50 -22.56
CA GLY A 33 -63.61 -19.68 -21.37
C GLY A 33 -63.72 -21.14 -20.91
N ASP A 34 -64.45 -21.35 -19.81
CA ASP A 34 -64.61 -22.67 -19.17
C ASP A 34 -65.26 -23.72 -20.10
N GLU A 35 -66.17 -23.32 -21.00
CA GLU A 35 -66.87 -24.25 -21.92
C GLU A 35 -65.92 -24.97 -22.90
N GLU A 36 -64.85 -24.30 -23.34
CA GLU A 36 -63.84 -24.90 -24.23
C GLU A 36 -62.95 -25.90 -23.48
N MET A 37 -62.72 -25.69 -22.19
CA MET A 37 -62.00 -26.63 -21.34
C MET A 37 -62.79 -27.91 -21.06
N ASP A 38 -64.13 -27.82 -20.94
CA ASP A 38 -64.99 -28.99 -20.74
C ASP A 38 -64.96 -29.96 -21.95
N GLY A 39 -64.48 -29.49 -23.12
CA GLY A 39 -64.27 -30.26 -24.35
C GLY A 39 -62.83 -30.74 -24.60
N PHE A 40 -61.93 -30.60 -23.62
CA PHE A 40 -60.52 -30.99 -23.76
C PHE A 40 -60.34 -32.47 -24.20
N PRO A 41 -59.32 -32.80 -25.02
CA PRO A 41 -59.09 -34.17 -25.46
C PRO A 41 -58.61 -35.08 -24.31
N ASP A 42 -58.81 -36.39 -24.43
CA ASP A 42 -58.50 -37.42 -23.41
C ASP A 42 -57.07 -37.39 -22.83
N TRP A 43 -56.12 -36.72 -23.50
CA TRP A 43 -54.72 -36.61 -23.06
C TRP A 43 -54.51 -35.51 -22.01
N ALA A 44 -55.40 -34.52 -21.89
CA ALA A 44 -55.38 -33.56 -20.80
C ALA A 44 -56.10 -34.19 -19.61
N SER A 45 -55.36 -34.90 -18.76
CA SER A 45 -55.92 -35.60 -17.61
C SER A 45 -56.63 -34.64 -16.65
N GLY A 46 -57.89 -34.91 -16.27
CA GLY A 46 -58.62 -34.14 -15.26
C GLY A 46 -60.02 -33.69 -15.67
N ASP A 47 -60.71 -32.97 -14.76
CA ASP A 47 -61.97 -32.25 -15.01
C ASP A 47 -61.88 -30.75 -14.66
N GLY A 48 -60.73 -30.30 -14.15
CA GLY A 48 -60.45 -28.92 -13.79
C GLY A 48 -61.31 -28.36 -12.63
N LEU A 49 -62.12 -29.19 -11.96
CA LEU A 49 -63.03 -28.72 -10.89
C LEU A 49 -62.30 -28.49 -9.56
N THR A 50 -61.20 -29.19 -9.34
CA THR A 50 -60.38 -29.10 -8.13
C THR A 50 -58.89 -29.13 -8.48
N ALA A 51 -58.02 -28.73 -7.54
CA ALA A 51 -56.57 -28.79 -7.75
C ALA A 51 -56.05 -30.23 -7.96
N GLU A 52 -56.73 -31.26 -7.43
CA GLU A 52 -56.37 -32.67 -7.62
C GLU A 52 -56.79 -33.20 -8.99
N THR A 53 -57.80 -32.58 -9.60
CA THR A 53 -58.36 -32.93 -10.90
C THR A 53 -58.04 -31.90 -11.97
N ALA A 54 -57.02 -31.08 -11.75
CA ALA A 54 -56.59 -30.02 -12.66
C ALA A 54 -56.28 -30.57 -14.06
N TYR A 55 -56.64 -29.82 -15.09
CA TYR A 55 -56.18 -30.11 -16.45
C TYR A 55 -54.66 -29.96 -16.52
N VAL A 56 -53.97 -30.84 -17.25
CA VAL A 56 -52.51 -30.82 -17.37
C VAL A 56 -52.12 -30.71 -18.85
N LEU A 57 -51.41 -29.64 -19.19
CA LEU A 57 -50.71 -29.44 -20.46
C LEU A 57 -49.23 -29.75 -20.22
N GLU A 58 -48.73 -30.88 -20.73
CA GLU A 58 -47.37 -31.36 -20.43
C GLU A 58 -46.59 -31.77 -21.68
N GLY A 59 -45.30 -31.38 -21.76
CA GLY A 59 -44.35 -31.91 -22.73
C GLY A 59 -44.47 -31.36 -24.15
N PHE A 60 -45.04 -30.16 -24.33
CA PHE A 60 -45.23 -29.54 -25.64
C PHE A 60 -44.11 -28.55 -26.00
N SER A 61 -43.79 -28.47 -27.29
CA SER A 61 -42.99 -27.37 -27.87
C SER A 61 -43.93 -26.57 -28.78
N ILE A 62 -44.24 -25.34 -28.37
CA ILE A 62 -45.26 -24.50 -29.03
C ILE A 62 -44.59 -23.23 -29.54
N ASP A 63 -44.69 -23.04 -30.85
CA ASP A 63 -44.23 -21.84 -31.53
C ASP A 63 -45.43 -20.96 -31.91
N GLY A 64 -45.41 -19.68 -31.53
CA GLY A 64 -46.48 -18.71 -31.70
C GLY A 64 -46.73 -18.25 -33.15
N ILE A 65 -46.13 -18.89 -34.17
CA ILE A 65 -46.25 -18.49 -35.58
C ILE A 65 -47.72 -18.35 -35.99
N GLY A 66 -48.15 -17.13 -36.31
CA GLY A 66 -49.46 -16.80 -36.88
C GLY A 66 -50.51 -16.26 -35.91
N GLU A 67 -50.39 -16.53 -34.60
CA GLU A 67 -51.38 -16.18 -33.55
C GLU A 67 -50.78 -15.27 -32.45
N ALA A 68 -49.56 -14.74 -32.66
CA ALA A 68 -48.80 -13.86 -31.76
C ALA A 68 -48.29 -14.50 -30.45
N SER A 69 -49.09 -15.28 -29.72
CA SER A 69 -48.74 -15.95 -28.45
C SER A 69 -48.77 -17.49 -28.57
N SER A 70 -47.94 -18.20 -27.80
CA SER A 70 -47.92 -19.67 -27.77
C SER A 70 -49.13 -20.23 -27.01
N ILE A 71 -49.48 -19.62 -25.87
CA ILE A 71 -50.65 -19.98 -25.07
C ILE A 71 -51.40 -18.71 -24.67
N SER A 72 -52.69 -18.65 -24.99
CA SER A 72 -53.58 -17.56 -24.58
C SER A 72 -54.81 -18.15 -23.88
N ILE A 73 -55.03 -17.76 -22.63
CA ILE A 73 -56.14 -18.26 -21.80
C ILE A 73 -56.88 -17.08 -21.21
N SER A 74 -58.20 -17.06 -21.42
CA SER A 74 -59.06 -16.00 -20.92
C SER A 74 -60.32 -16.55 -20.25
N MET A 75 -60.80 -15.83 -19.23
CA MET A 75 -62.10 -16.04 -18.57
C MET A 75 -62.32 -17.45 -18.03
N THR A 76 -61.30 -18.07 -17.41
CA THR A 76 -61.42 -19.39 -16.80
C THR A 76 -61.31 -19.40 -15.27
N ASN A 77 -62.12 -20.25 -14.62
CA ASN A 77 -61.99 -20.56 -13.19
C ASN A 77 -61.54 -22.01 -12.94
N ARG A 78 -61.30 -22.79 -13.99
CA ARG A 78 -60.85 -24.19 -13.90
C ARG A 78 -59.39 -24.26 -13.45
N HIS A 79 -59.07 -25.33 -12.73
CA HIS A 79 -57.68 -25.63 -12.36
C HIS A 79 -56.93 -26.16 -13.59
N LEU A 80 -55.82 -25.50 -13.94
CA LEU A 80 -54.96 -25.86 -15.06
C LEU A 80 -53.48 -25.85 -14.63
N ILE A 81 -52.71 -26.82 -15.10
CA ILE A 81 -51.26 -26.93 -14.93
C ILE A 81 -50.61 -26.95 -16.31
N ILE A 82 -49.73 -26.00 -16.58
CA ILE A 82 -48.84 -25.96 -17.74
C ILE A 82 -47.46 -26.39 -17.26
N ARG A 83 -46.93 -27.50 -17.80
CA ARG A 83 -45.72 -28.14 -17.29
C ARG A 83 -44.78 -28.64 -18.39
N ASP A 84 -43.47 -28.53 -18.18
CA ASP A 84 -42.45 -29.12 -19.07
C ASP A 84 -42.65 -28.75 -20.56
N CYS A 85 -43.11 -27.52 -20.79
CA CYS A 85 -43.34 -26.98 -22.12
C CYS A 85 -42.21 -26.03 -22.52
N GLU A 86 -41.87 -26.02 -23.81
CA GLU A 86 -41.02 -25.02 -24.43
C GLU A 86 -41.92 -24.06 -25.23
N LEU A 87 -41.92 -22.77 -24.86
CA LEU A 87 -42.90 -21.79 -25.33
C LEU A 87 -42.20 -20.60 -26.00
N LEU A 88 -42.24 -20.58 -27.33
CA LEU A 88 -41.64 -19.53 -28.16
C LEU A 88 -42.70 -18.55 -28.65
N ALA A 89 -42.48 -17.27 -28.38
CA ALA A 89 -43.24 -16.18 -28.99
C ALA A 89 -42.91 -16.07 -30.49
N SER A 90 -43.87 -15.57 -31.28
CA SER A 90 -43.69 -15.43 -32.74
C SER A 90 -42.49 -14.53 -33.08
N ASP A 91 -41.62 -14.99 -33.97
CA ASP A 91 -40.44 -14.26 -34.46
C ASP A 91 -40.79 -12.80 -34.88
N GLY A 92 -40.19 -11.82 -34.20
CA GLY A 92 -40.38 -10.40 -34.48
C GLY A 92 -41.63 -9.75 -33.88
N SER A 93 -42.44 -10.49 -33.11
CA SER A 93 -43.52 -9.92 -32.30
C SER A 93 -43.00 -9.40 -30.94
N GLN A 94 -43.69 -8.40 -30.38
CA GLN A 94 -43.53 -7.96 -28.98
C GLN A 94 -44.51 -8.68 -28.03
N ASP A 95 -45.32 -9.59 -28.57
CA ASP A 95 -46.37 -10.28 -27.83
C ASP A 95 -45.81 -11.31 -26.84
N PRO A 96 -46.53 -11.62 -25.74
CA PRO A 96 -46.05 -12.57 -24.76
C PRO A 96 -46.18 -14.03 -25.21
N SER A 97 -45.28 -14.94 -24.78
CA SER A 97 -45.43 -16.38 -25.03
C SER A 97 -46.67 -16.96 -24.34
N VAL A 98 -46.92 -16.57 -23.10
CA VAL A 98 -48.11 -16.96 -22.33
C VAL A 98 -48.88 -15.71 -21.90
N VAL A 99 -50.17 -15.66 -22.24
CA VAL A 99 -51.10 -14.61 -21.81
C VAL A 99 -52.24 -15.24 -21.02
N LEU A 100 -52.42 -14.83 -19.77
CA LEU A 100 -53.58 -15.16 -18.96
C LEU A 100 -54.39 -13.88 -18.69
N ASP A 101 -55.67 -13.87 -19.04
CA ASP A 101 -56.58 -12.74 -18.84
C ASP A 101 -57.84 -13.15 -18.05
N ASP A 102 -58.21 -12.39 -17.01
CA ASP A 102 -59.35 -12.64 -16.11
C ASP A 102 -59.51 -14.11 -15.70
N SER A 103 -58.39 -14.76 -15.36
CA SER A 103 -58.32 -16.21 -15.13
C SER A 103 -57.84 -16.55 -13.72
N ARG A 104 -58.20 -17.74 -13.24
CA ARG A 104 -57.86 -18.21 -11.88
C ARG A 104 -57.37 -19.63 -11.83
N ASN A 105 -56.63 -19.95 -10.77
CA ASN A 105 -56.23 -21.32 -10.42
C ASN A 105 -55.31 -22.00 -11.44
N ILE A 106 -54.43 -21.24 -12.09
CA ILE A 106 -53.49 -21.76 -13.10
C ILE A 106 -52.08 -21.86 -12.51
N THR A 107 -51.41 -22.98 -12.77
CA THR A 107 -50.00 -23.20 -12.41
C THR A 107 -49.16 -23.33 -13.67
N ILE A 108 -48.08 -22.55 -13.78
CA ILE A 108 -47.07 -22.63 -14.84
C ILE A 108 -45.77 -23.12 -14.18
N THR A 109 -45.29 -24.29 -14.56
CA THR A 109 -44.17 -24.94 -13.86
C THR A 109 -43.20 -25.67 -14.77
N GLU A 110 -41.89 -25.61 -14.47
CA GLU A 110 -40.88 -26.38 -15.23
C GLU A 110 -40.88 -26.10 -16.76
N CYS A 111 -41.36 -24.94 -17.20
CA CYS A 111 -41.38 -24.54 -18.61
C CYS A 111 -40.10 -23.75 -18.99
N ASP A 112 -39.72 -23.84 -20.27
CA ASP A 112 -38.64 -23.02 -20.87
C ASP A 112 -39.22 -21.97 -21.81
N PHE A 113 -38.77 -20.73 -21.66
CA PHE A 113 -39.17 -19.57 -22.45
C PHE A 113 -37.92 -18.94 -23.10
N PRO A 114 -37.50 -19.45 -24.27
CA PRO A 114 -36.41 -18.85 -25.02
C PRO A 114 -36.91 -17.77 -25.99
N GLY A 115 -36.17 -16.67 -26.12
CA GLY A 115 -36.31 -15.74 -27.25
C GLY A 115 -37.26 -14.56 -27.05
N SER A 116 -37.68 -13.93 -28.16
CA SER A 116 -38.01 -12.50 -28.18
C SER A 116 -39.47 -12.17 -27.88
N GLY A 117 -39.68 -11.38 -26.83
CA GLY A 117 -40.95 -10.75 -26.49
C GLY A 117 -41.06 -10.54 -24.98
N SER A 118 -42.24 -10.83 -24.45
CA SER A 118 -42.43 -11.09 -23.03
C SER A 118 -42.64 -12.59 -22.80
N ALA A 119 -42.21 -13.16 -21.66
CA ALA A 119 -42.41 -14.60 -21.43
C ALA A 119 -43.85 -14.87 -20.93
N ILE A 120 -44.23 -14.24 -19.83
CA ILE A 120 -45.52 -14.46 -19.16
C ILE A 120 -46.20 -13.11 -18.89
N LEU A 121 -47.45 -12.96 -19.31
CA LEU A 121 -48.31 -11.83 -19.01
C LEU A 121 -49.57 -12.31 -18.26
N LEU A 122 -49.81 -11.75 -17.07
CA LEU A 122 -50.99 -12.01 -16.25
C LEU A 122 -51.81 -10.71 -16.12
N GLN A 123 -53.01 -10.69 -16.68
CA GLN A 123 -53.93 -9.55 -16.62
C GLN A 123 -55.17 -9.91 -15.79
N SER A 124 -55.44 -9.12 -14.74
CA SER A 124 -56.60 -9.31 -13.85
C SER A 124 -56.76 -10.73 -13.30
N CYS A 125 -55.66 -11.46 -13.12
CA CYS A 125 -55.68 -12.85 -12.72
C CYS A 125 -55.61 -13.03 -11.20
N ARG A 126 -56.05 -14.18 -10.69
CA ARG A 126 -55.99 -14.50 -9.25
C ARG A 126 -55.64 -15.95 -8.96
N PHE A 127 -54.90 -16.21 -7.88
CA PHE A 127 -54.48 -17.57 -7.50
C PHE A 127 -53.66 -18.25 -8.59
N ILE A 128 -52.67 -17.52 -9.12
CA ILE A 128 -51.74 -18.04 -10.14
C ILE A 128 -50.44 -18.46 -9.46
N ILE A 129 -49.85 -19.57 -9.89
CA ILE A 129 -48.54 -20.04 -9.44
C ILE A 129 -47.61 -20.13 -10.63
N VAL A 130 -46.52 -19.37 -10.64
CA VAL A 130 -45.45 -19.43 -11.63
C VAL A 130 -44.20 -19.94 -10.92
N LYS A 131 -43.79 -21.18 -11.16
CA LYS A 131 -42.68 -21.75 -10.41
C LYS A 131 -41.70 -22.58 -11.24
N ASP A 132 -40.44 -22.61 -10.83
CA ASP A 132 -39.43 -23.51 -11.41
C ASP A 132 -39.27 -23.38 -12.95
N ASN A 133 -39.58 -22.20 -13.52
CA ASN A 133 -39.47 -21.96 -14.96
C ASN A 133 -38.11 -21.35 -15.33
N ARG A 134 -37.67 -21.56 -16.57
CA ARG A 134 -36.47 -20.96 -17.15
C ARG A 134 -36.89 -19.93 -18.20
N ILE A 135 -36.52 -18.68 -18.01
CA ILE A 135 -36.85 -17.55 -18.88
C ILE A 135 -35.55 -16.90 -19.34
N THR A 136 -35.30 -16.84 -20.65
CA THR A 136 -34.04 -16.30 -21.20
C THR A 136 -34.24 -15.41 -22.42
N ASN A 137 -33.42 -14.37 -22.54
CA ASN A 137 -33.29 -13.51 -23.71
C ASN A 137 -34.59 -12.77 -24.13
N GLN A 138 -35.33 -12.25 -23.14
CA GLN A 138 -36.59 -11.54 -23.37
C GLN A 138 -36.35 -10.07 -23.74
N SER A 139 -37.00 -9.59 -24.79
CA SER A 139 -36.81 -8.22 -25.27
C SER A 139 -37.58 -7.16 -24.47
N ILE A 140 -38.53 -7.57 -23.62
CA ILE A 140 -39.36 -6.67 -22.81
C ILE A 140 -39.50 -7.15 -21.36
N TYR A 141 -40.34 -8.17 -21.10
CA TYR A 141 -40.63 -8.62 -19.73
C TYR A 141 -40.38 -10.12 -19.58
N GLY A 142 -39.70 -10.54 -18.52
CA GLY A 142 -39.70 -11.96 -18.14
C GLY A 142 -41.09 -12.38 -17.66
N ILE A 143 -41.53 -11.82 -16.53
CA ILE A 143 -42.85 -12.06 -15.94
C ILE A 143 -43.52 -10.71 -15.69
N HIS A 144 -44.67 -10.46 -16.30
CA HIS A 144 -45.45 -9.24 -16.13
C HIS A 144 -46.83 -9.51 -15.53
N LEU A 145 -47.16 -8.83 -14.44
CA LEU A 145 -48.48 -8.81 -13.81
C LEU A 145 -49.11 -7.42 -13.95
N GLU A 146 -50.37 -7.38 -14.35
CA GLU A 146 -51.19 -6.18 -14.44
C GLU A 146 -52.55 -6.45 -13.75
N GLY A 147 -52.87 -5.68 -12.71
CA GLY A 147 -54.14 -5.80 -11.98
C GLY A 147 -54.40 -7.16 -11.31
N SER A 148 -53.36 -7.97 -11.08
CA SER A 148 -53.51 -9.35 -10.59
C SER A 148 -53.32 -9.45 -9.08
N GLU A 149 -53.96 -10.42 -8.43
CA GLU A 149 -53.96 -10.54 -6.96
C GLU A 149 -53.62 -11.98 -6.54
N ILE A 150 -52.89 -12.15 -5.43
CA ILE A 150 -52.59 -13.49 -4.88
C ILE A 150 -51.88 -14.37 -5.92
N VAL A 151 -50.71 -13.93 -6.36
CA VAL A 151 -49.85 -14.66 -7.29
C VAL A 151 -48.58 -15.11 -6.56
N SER A 152 -48.11 -16.32 -6.85
CA SER A 152 -46.85 -16.85 -6.33
C SER A 152 -45.86 -17.05 -7.47
N ILE A 153 -44.71 -16.35 -7.42
CA ILE A 153 -43.60 -16.46 -8.37
C ILE A 153 -42.41 -17.07 -7.63
N LYS A 154 -42.15 -18.37 -7.81
CA LYS A 154 -41.21 -19.11 -6.95
C LYS A 154 -40.19 -19.97 -7.68
N GLY A 155 -38.90 -19.90 -7.35
CA GLY A 155 -37.91 -20.85 -7.89
C GLY A 155 -37.60 -20.68 -9.38
N ASN A 156 -38.02 -19.57 -10.00
CA ASN A 156 -37.78 -19.33 -11.43
C ASN A 156 -36.36 -18.81 -11.66
N LYS A 157 -35.81 -19.12 -12.84
CA LYS A 157 -34.56 -18.56 -13.34
C LYS A 157 -34.86 -17.59 -14.49
N VAL A 158 -34.63 -16.31 -14.28
CA VAL A 158 -34.86 -15.25 -15.29
C VAL A 158 -33.54 -14.58 -15.61
N ASP A 159 -33.05 -14.75 -16.84
CA ASP A 159 -31.76 -14.22 -17.28
C ASP A 159 -31.90 -13.46 -18.61
N ASP A 160 -31.15 -12.37 -18.76
CA ASP A 160 -31.09 -11.56 -19.98
C ASP A 160 -32.47 -11.09 -20.47
N SER A 161 -33.20 -10.36 -19.63
CA SER A 161 -34.49 -9.71 -19.99
C SER A 161 -34.34 -8.19 -19.93
N ASP A 162 -35.13 -7.37 -20.65
CA ASP A 162 -35.09 -5.92 -20.39
C ASP A 162 -35.57 -5.63 -18.95
N GLN A 163 -36.75 -6.14 -18.57
CA GLN A 163 -37.24 -6.11 -17.19
C GLN A 163 -37.59 -7.54 -16.75
N ALA A 164 -36.99 -8.07 -15.68
CA ALA A 164 -37.17 -9.49 -15.37
C ALA A 164 -38.55 -9.80 -14.75
N ILE A 165 -38.94 -9.14 -13.66
CA ILE A 165 -40.26 -9.32 -13.02
C ILE A 165 -40.91 -7.95 -12.78
N VAL A 166 -42.10 -7.72 -13.33
CA VAL A 166 -42.80 -6.42 -13.25
C VAL A 166 -44.24 -6.59 -12.79
N LEU A 167 -44.59 -5.93 -11.68
CA LEU A 167 -45.92 -5.88 -11.10
C LEU A 167 -46.49 -4.47 -11.25
N ARG A 168 -47.69 -4.36 -11.84
CA ARG A 168 -48.44 -3.10 -11.96
C ARG A 168 -49.83 -3.28 -11.38
N GLY A 169 -50.19 -2.48 -10.38
CA GLY A 169 -51.53 -2.56 -9.78
C GLY A 169 -51.86 -3.93 -9.20
N SER A 170 -50.85 -4.70 -8.80
CA SER A 170 -50.97 -6.12 -8.47
C SER A 170 -50.56 -6.37 -7.01
N ASP A 171 -51.49 -6.83 -6.19
CA ASP A 171 -51.35 -6.88 -4.73
C ASP A 171 -51.22 -8.31 -4.21
N ASN A 172 -50.65 -8.45 -3.01
CA ASN A 172 -50.50 -9.73 -2.31
C ASN A 172 -49.72 -10.78 -3.14
N VAL A 173 -48.67 -10.35 -3.85
CA VAL A 173 -47.81 -11.23 -4.65
C VAL A 173 -46.62 -11.70 -3.83
N VAL A 174 -46.28 -12.98 -3.94
CA VAL A 174 -45.09 -13.59 -3.30
C VAL A 174 -44.06 -13.89 -4.36
N ILE A 175 -42.86 -13.30 -4.25
CA ILE A 175 -41.71 -13.54 -5.13
C ILE A 175 -40.61 -14.18 -4.27
N ASP A 176 -40.45 -15.50 -4.40
CA ASP A 176 -39.65 -16.30 -3.46
C ASP A 176 -38.60 -17.18 -4.16
N ALA A 177 -37.36 -17.18 -3.67
CA ALA A 177 -36.31 -18.11 -4.11
C ALA A 177 -36.02 -18.12 -5.63
N ASN A 178 -36.14 -16.98 -6.32
CA ASN A 178 -35.83 -16.86 -7.75
C ASN A 178 -34.36 -16.46 -8.00
N GLU A 179 -33.78 -16.90 -9.12
CA GLU A 179 -32.47 -16.45 -9.63
C GLU A 179 -32.71 -15.47 -10.79
N ILE A 180 -32.40 -14.19 -10.58
CA ILE A 180 -32.71 -13.11 -11.51
C ILE A 180 -31.41 -12.39 -11.89
N SER A 181 -31.06 -12.37 -13.18
CA SER A 181 -29.80 -11.79 -13.63
C SER A 181 -29.84 -11.07 -14.97
N SER A 182 -28.82 -10.24 -15.20
CA SER A 182 -28.46 -9.70 -16.52
C SER A 182 -29.56 -8.88 -17.21
N SER A 183 -30.42 -8.22 -16.44
CA SER A 183 -31.55 -7.40 -16.96
C SER A 183 -31.37 -5.90 -16.71
N ASP A 184 -32.14 -4.98 -17.31
CA ASP A 184 -32.07 -3.54 -16.96
C ASP A 184 -32.54 -3.31 -15.51
N THR A 185 -33.67 -3.92 -15.11
CA THR A 185 -34.13 -3.99 -13.71
C THR A 185 -34.58 -5.40 -13.35
N GLY A 186 -34.22 -5.87 -12.15
CA GLY A 186 -34.56 -7.20 -11.67
C GLY A 186 -36.03 -7.35 -11.30
N ILE A 187 -36.46 -6.74 -10.20
CA ILE A 187 -37.86 -6.77 -9.74
C ILE A 187 -38.39 -5.34 -9.66
N GLN A 188 -39.53 -5.07 -10.30
CA GLN A 188 -40.22 -3.78 -10.23
C GLN A 188 -41.66 -3.94 -9.76
N LEU A 189 -42.03 -3.21 -8.69
CA LEU A 189 -43.41 -3.05 -8.21
C LEU A 189 -43.85 -1.62 -8.47
N THR A 190 -45.00 -1.45 -9.11
CA THR A 190 -45.61 -0.14 -9.37
C THR A 190 -47.07 -0.14 -8.94
N SER A 191 -47.44 0.65 -7.92
CA SER A 191 -48.82 0.63 -7.39
C SER A 191 -49.26 -0.75 -6.92
N SER A 192 -48.35 -1.47 -6.25
CA SER A 192 -48.51 -2.86 -5.82
C SER A 192 -48.19 -2.97 -4.34
N ASN A 193 -49.14 -3.45 -3.54
CA ASN A 193 -49.09 -3.40 -2.08
C ASN A 193 -49.19 -4.78 -1.45
N GLY A 194 -48.66 -4.92 -0.22
CA GLY A 194 -48.75 -6.17 0.54
C GLY A 194 -48.01 -7.35 -0.09
N CYS A 195 -47.03 -7.09 -0.96
CA CYS A 195 -46.23 -8.12 -1.60
C CYS A 195 -45.03 -8.52 -0.73
N GLN A 196 -44.58 -9.76 -0.91
CA GLN A 196 -43.42 -10.32 -0.22
C GLN A 196 -42.35 -10.71 -1.24
N ILE A 197 -41.12 -10.22 -1.06
CA ILE A 197 -39.95 -10.54 -1.88
C ILE A 197 -38.93 -11.21 -0.96
N SER A 198 -38.79 -12.53 -1.05
CA SER A 198 -37.96 -13.32 -0.11
C SER A 198 -36.96 -14.25 -0.78
N ASP A 199 -35.78 -14.39 -0.17
CA ASP A 199 -34.78 -15.40 -0.51
C ASP A 199 -34.35 -15.44 -1.99
N ASN A 200 -34.46 -14.32 -2.73
CA ASN A 200 -34.06 -14.23 -4.14
C ASN A 200 -32.58 -13.89 -4.30
N GLU A 201 -31.95 -14.38 -5.37
CA GLU A 201 -30.62 -13.94 -5.84
C GLU A 201 -30.81 -13.00 -7.04
N ILE A 202 -30.46 -11.71 -6.86
CA ILE A 202 -30.72 -10.63 -7.83
C ILE A 202 -29.41 -9.93 -8.16
N ARG A 203 -28.95 -10.06 -9.42
CA ARG A 203 -27.57 -9.68 -9.74
C ARG A 203 -27.31 -9.18 -11.15
N TRP A 204 -26.27 -8.36 -11.26
CA TRP A 204 -25.72 -7.88 -12.53
C TRP A 204 -26.73 -7.18 -13.43
N HIS A 205 -27.68 -6.46 -12.83
CA HIS A 205 -28.60 -5.62 -13.56
C HIS A 205 -27.96 -4.29 -13.96
N GLU A 206 -28.34 -3.73 -15.11
CA GLU A 206 -27.78 -2.45 -15.57
C GLU A 206 -28.19 -1.28 -14.65
N ARG A 207 -29.40 -1.31 -14.07
CA ARG A 207 -29.90 -0.32 -13.12
C ARG A 207 -30.17 -0.90 -11.74
N ASN A 208 -31.43 -1.18 -11.42
CA ASN A 208 -31.87 -1.50 -10.08
C ASN A 208 -32.01 -3.02 -9.89
N GLY A 209 -31.60 -3.53 -8.74
CA GLY A 209 -31.95 -4.91 -8.35
C GLY A 209 -33.45 -5.01 -8.08
N ILE A 210 -33.94 -4.21 -7.14
CA ILE A 210 -35.37 -4.08 -6.78
C ILE A 210 -35.79 -2.61 -6.82
N LEU A 211 -36.94 -2.33 -7.43
CA LEU A 211 -37.59 -1.02 -7.44
C LEU A 211 -39.03 -1.12 -6.93
N LEU A 212 -39.32 -0.46 -5.81
CA LEU A 212 -40.67 -0.24 -5.29
C LEU A 212 -41.07 1.21 -5.61
N ASN A 213 -42.17 1.40 -6.33
CA ASN A 213 -42.66 2.71 -6.72
C ASN A 213 -44.16 2.83 -6.46
N ASN A 214 -44.56 3.77 -5.59
CA ASN A 214 -45.95 3.90 -5.12
C ASN A 214 -46.49 2.55 -4.58
N ALA A 215 -45.67 1.84 -3.79
CA ALA A 215 -45.87 0.45 -3.41
C ALA A 215 -45.73 0.30 -1.89
N ASP A 216 -46.86 0.33 -1.19
CA ASP A 216 -46.95 0.39 0.27
C ASP A 216 -47.01 -1.01 0.91
N ASP A 217 -46.58 -1.07 2.18
CA ASP A 217 -46.73 -2.25 3.05
C ASP A 217 -46.13 -3.55 2.48
N ASN A 218 -45.01 -3.46 1.74
CA ASN A 218 -44.30 -4.63 1.20
C ASN A 218 -43.16 -5.10 2.11
N GLU A 219 -42.84 -6.39 2.01
CA GLU A 219 -41.76 -7.05 2.76
C GLU A 219 -40.63 -7.50 1.82
N VAL A 220 -39.39 -7.10 2.10
CA VAL A 220 -38.17 -7.53 1.39
C VAL A 220 -37.27 -8.25 2.39
N ILE A 221 -37.15 -9.58 2.31
CA ILE A 221 -36.58 -10.40 3.38
C ILE A 221 -35.50 -11.36 2.85
N GLY A 222 -34.31 -11.38 3.44
CA GLY A 222 -33.33 -12.46 3.20
C GLY A 222 -32.76 -12.53 1.78
N ASN A 223 -32.93 -11.49 0.94
CA ASN A 223 -32.46 -11.52 -0.45
C ASN A 223 -30.95 -11.25 -0.55
N LEU A 224 -30.32 -11.83 -1.57
CA LEU A 224 -28.95 -11.56 -1.97
C LEU A 224 -28.95 -10.67 -3.22
N ILE A 225 -28.61 -9.38 -3.04
CA ILE A 225 -28.74 -8.35 -4.08
C ILE A 225 -27.36 -7.77 -4.37
N HIS A 226 -26.76 -8.12 -5.52
CA HIS A 226 -25.36 -7.78 -5.75
C HIS A 226 -24.95 -7.43 -7.18
N GLY A 227 -23.93 -6.58 -7.33
CA GLY A 227 -23.34 -6.24 -8.62
C GLY A 227 -24.25 -5.45 -9.57
N ASN A 228 -25.27 -4.75 -9.05
CA ASN A 228 -26.20 -3.96 -9.87
C ASN A 228 -25.68 -2.54 -10.14
N GLY A 229 -25.86 -2.06 -11.37
CA GLY A 229 -25.23 -0.84 -11.90
C GLY A 229 -25.74 0.48 -11.30
N TRP A 230 -26.88 0.49 -10.61
CA TRP A 230 -27.43 1.69 -9.96
C TRP A 230 -27.75 1.50 -8.47
N THR A 231 -28.81 0.80 -8.11
CA THR A 231 -29.22 0.64 -6.69
C THR A 231 -29.60 -0.81 -6.44
N GLY A 232 -29.16 -1.38 -5.31
CA GLY A 232 -29.63 -2.70 -4.90
C GLY A 232 -31.14 -2.70 -4.67
N LEU A 233 -31.63 -1.83 -3.78
CA LEU A 233 -33.06 -1.58 -3.54
C LEU A 233 -33.39 -0.09 -3.55
N GLN A 234 -34.30 0.31 -4.43
CA GLN A 234 -34.88 1.66 -4.45
C GLN A 234 -36.36 1.59 -4.03
N ILE A 235 -36.75 2.46 -3.10
CA ILE A 235 -38.13 2.66 -2.66
C ILE A 235 -38.49 4.13 -2.90
N SER A 236 -39.53 4.38 -3.70
CA SER A 236 -39.96 5.73 -4.11
C SER A 236 -41.46 5.92 -3.85
N ASP A 237 -41.84 7.05 -3.25
CA ASP A 237 -43.24 7.42 -2.97
C ASP A 237 -44.02 6.28 -2.27
N SER A 238 -43.37 5.58 -1.34
CA SER A 238 -43.91 4.35 -0.73
C SER A 238 -43.72 4.32 0.78
N HIS A 239 -44.65 3.71 1.50
CA HIS A 239 -44.79 3.83 2.95
C HIS A 239 -44.97 2.47 3.62
N GLY A 240 -44.59 2.38 4.90
CA GLY A 240 -44.84 1.17 5.70
C GLY A 240 -44.07 -0.08 5.28
N ASN A 241 -43.05 0.05 4.43
CA ASN A 241 -42.30 -1.09 3.91
C ASN A 241 -41.31 -1.66 4.95
N LEU A 242 -41.04 -2.97 4.87
CA LEU A 242 -40.17 -3.69 5.79
C LEU A 242 -39.04 -4.40 5.04
N VAL A 243 -37.79 -4.10 5.40
CA VAL A 243 -36.58 -4.65 4.77
C VAL A 243 -35.73 -5.34 5.82
N ILE A 244 -35.68 -6.67 5.82
CA ILE A 244 -35.05 -7.47 6.90
C ILE A 244 -34.00 -8.43 6.37
N ASP A 245 -32.83 -8.48 7.03
CA ASP A 245 -31.80 -9.52 6.85
C ASP A 245 -31.33 -9.72 5.38
N ASN A 246 -31.41 -8.67 4.56
CA ASN A 246 -30.93 -8.71 3.17
C ASN A 246 -29.43 -8.40 3.09
N GLN A 247 -28.79 -8.90 2.03
CA GLN A 247 -27.39 -8.65 1.71
C GLN A 247 -27.27 -7.80 0.44
N PHE A 248 -26.77 -6.57 0.59
CA PHE A 248 -26.54 -5.62 -0.49
C PHE A 248 -25.05 -5.43 -0.74
N THR A 249 -24.50 -6.10 -1.75
CA THR A 249 -23.05 -6.11 -2.01
C THR A 249 -22.68 -5.64 -3.41
N GLU A 250 -21.60 -4.86 -3.54
CA GLU A 250 -21.05 -4.47 -4.87
C GLU A 250 -22.05 -3.77 -5.82
N ASN A 251 -23.12 -3.15 -5.31
CA ASN A 251 -24.02 -2.31 -6.11
C ASN A 251 -23.48 -0.87 -6.15
N TYR A 252 -23.93 -0.04 -7.10
CA TYR A 252 -23.53 1.36 -7.07
C TYR A 252 -24.06 2.10 -5.82
N ARG A 253 -25.30 1.84 -5.41
CA ARG A 253 -25.86 2.18 -4.09
C ARG A 253 -26.49 0.95 -3.45
N GLY A 254 -26.39 0.81 -2.13
CA GLY A 254 -27.05 -0.28 -1.42
C GLY A 254 -28.57 -0.12 -1.40
N VAL A 255 -29.05 0.84 -0.60
CA VAL A 255 -30.49 1.15 -0.47
C VAL A 255 -30.74 2.64 -0.65
N TRP A 256 -31.82 2.99 -1.36
CA TRP A 256 -32.25 4.37 -1.55
C TRP A 256 -33.76 4.55 -1.28
N LEU A 257 -34.11 5.37 -0.29
CA LEU A 257 -35.46 5.83 -0.01
C LEU A 257 -35.66 7.25 -0.57
N THR A 258 -36.75 7.47 -1.30
CA THR A 258 -37.16 8.80 -1.81
C THR A 258 -38.64 9.03 -1.53
N ASP A 259 -38.98 10.12 -0.85
CA ASP A 259 -40.37 10.47 -0.51
C ASP A 259 -41.10 9.31 0.23
N CYS A 260 -40.42 8.68 1.19
CA CYS A 260 -40.92 7.53 1.95
C CYS A 260 -41.18 7.87 3.42
N SER A 261 -42.17 7.22 4.04
CA SER A 261 -42.36 7.31 5.50
C SER A 261 -42.76 6.01 6.16
N GLY A 262 -42.34 5.82 7.42
CA GLY A 262 -42.68 4.64 8.20
C GLY A 262 -42.01 3.34 7.72
N THR A 263 -41.01 3.42 6.84
CA THR A 263 -40.25 2.26 6.36
C THR A 263 -39.24 1.81 7.42
N SER A 264 -39.05 0.49 7.56
CA SER A 264 -38.12 -0.10 8.53
C SER A 264 -37.06 -0.98 7.87
N LEU A 265 -35.78 -0.70 8.13
CA LEU A 265 -34.65 -1.54 7.74
C LEU A 265 -34.03 -2.18 8.97
N GLN A 266 -34.02 -3.52 9.06
CA GLN A 266 -33.55 -4.25 10.23
C GLN A 266 -32.56 -5.36 9.86
N GLY A 267 -31.41 -5.42 10.55
CA GLY A 267 -30.47 -6.55 10.39
C GLY A 267 -29.80 -6.67 9.01
N ASN A 268 -29.95 -5.70 8.12
CA ASN A 268 -29.41 -5.79 6.76
C ASN A 268 -27.88 -5.59 6.74
N ASN A 269 -27.22 -6.26 5.80
CA ASN A 269 -25.79 -6.16 5.57
C ASN A 269 -25.50 -5.44 4.25
N LEU A 270 -24.90 -4.25 4.30
CA LEU A 270 -24.58 -3.42 3.15
C LEU A 270 -23.06 -3.22 3.04
N THR A 271 -22.42 -3.96 2.14
CA THR A 271 -20.95 -4.01 2.06
C THR A 271 -20.40 -3.73 0.67
N GLY A 272 -19.41 -2.85 0.57
CA GLY A 272 -18.67 -2.64 -0.69
C GLY A 272 -19.49 -2.01 -1.82
N ASN A 273 -20.57 -1.29 -1.52
CA ASN A 273 -21.33 -0.56 -2.53
C ASN A 273 -20.56 0.70 -2.98
N GLU A 274 -20.52 0.99 -4.27
CA GLU A 274 -19.54 1.90 -4.89
C GLU A 274 -19.67 3.36 -4.42
N ALA A 275 -20.89 3.87 -4.25
CA ALA A 275 -21.13 5.28 -3.93
C ALA A 275 -21.62 5.52 -2.50
N VAL A 276 -22.77 4.94 -2.13
CA VAL A 276 -23.44 5.17 -0.83
C VAL A 276 -24.06 3.86 -0.33
N GLY A 277 -23.92 3.57 0.96
CA GLY A 277 -24.58 2.42 1.58
C GLY A 277 -26.09 2.61 1.62
N VAL A 278 -26.56 3.63 2.35
CA VAL A 278 -27.97 3.99 2.49
C VAL A 278 -28.18 5.48 2.18
N ARG A 279 -29.16 5.82 1.35
CA ARG A 279 -29.56 7.20 1.07
C ARG A 279 -31.04 7.41 1.39
N LEU A 280 -31.35 8.52 2.06
CA LEU A 280 -32.70 9.04 2.28
C LEU A 280 -32.81 10.42 1.62
N THR A 281 -33.84 10.60 0.80
CA THR A 281 -34.21 11.87 0.19
C THR A 281 -35.66 12.15 0.53
N ASP A 282 -35.93 13.25 1.25
CA ASP A 282 -37.29 13.64 1.62
C ASP A 282 -38.09 12.50 2.31
N SER A 283 -37.38 11.69 3.11
CA SER A 283 -37.96 10.51 3.73
C SER A 283 -37.97 10.67 5.24
N ASP A 284 -39.18 10.72 5.79
CA ASP A 284 -39.41 11.07 7.20
C ASP A 284 -39.88 9.87 8.02
N ASP A 285 -39.62 9.89 9.33
CA ASP A 285 -40.17 8.91 10.29
C ASP A 285 -39.85 7.42 9.97
N ASN A 286 -38.67 7.15 9.41
CA ASN A 286 -38.19 5.78 9.12
C ASN A 286 -37.30 5.23 10.25
N THR A 287 -37.20 3.90 10.34
CA THR A 287 -36.42 3.20 11.38
C THR A 287 -35.33 2.32 10.79
N PHE A 288 -34.10 2.47 11.28
CA PHE A 288 -32.95 1.65 10.92
C PHE A 288 -32.39 1.00 12.18
N ASP A 289 -32.55 -0.31 12.31
CA ASP A 289 -32.12 -1.07 13.48
C ASP A 289 -31.11 -2.15 13.13
N ARG A 290 -29.99 -2.22 13.86
CA ARG A 290 -28.99 -3.31 13.76
C ARG A 290 -28.47 -3.59 12.33
N ASN A 291 -28.43 -2.58 11.46
CA ASN A 291 -27.86 -2.73 10.12
C ASN A 291 -26.34 -2.61 10.15
N ASN A 292 -25.66 -3.40 9.32
CA ASN A 292 -24.20 -3.38 9.16
C ASN A 292 -23.82 -2.73 7.82
N LEU A 293 -23.32 -1.50 7.85
CA LEU A 293 -22.83 -0.76 6.70
C LEU A 293 -21.29 -0.75 6.78
N LYS A 294 -20.61 -1.36 5.80
CA LYS A 294 -19.15 -1.47 5.84
C LYS A 294 -18.51 -1.25 4.47
N GLY A 295 -17.57 -0.31 4.41
CA GLY A 295 -16.71 -0.13 3.23
C GLY A 295 -17.46 0.28 1.98
N ASN A 296 -18.63 0.92 2.12
CA ASN A 296 -19.30 1.57 1.01
C ASN A 296 -18.56 2.88 0.67
N GLY A 297 -18.65 3.38 -0.56
CA GLY A 297 -17.78 4.44 -1.08
C GLY A 297 -17.67 5.74 -0.27
N ASN A 298 -18.38 6.79 -0.70
CA ASN A 298 -18.20 8.14 -0.15
C ASN A 298 -18.88 8.34 1.20
N VAL A 299 -20.05 7.75 1.40
CA VAL A 299 -20.85 7.94 2.61
C VAL A 299 -21.49 6.60 3.01
N GLY A 300 -21.42 6.25 4.30
CA GLY A 300 -22.18 5.11 4.81
C GLY A 300 -23.66 5.37 4.70
N MET A 301 -24.11 6.46 5.31
CA MET A 301 -25.52 6.86 5.31
C MET A 301 -25.69 8.35 4.99
N GLU A 302 -26.57 8.69 4.06
CA GLU A 302 -26.80 10.07 3.64
C GLU A 302 -28.26 10.47 3.81
N LEU A 303 -28.51 11.53 4.59
CA LEU A 303 -29.84 12.10 4.83
C LEU A 303 -29.96 13.46 4.15
N ILE A 304 -30.94 13.60 3.28
CA ILE A 304 -31.25 14.82 2.53
C ILE A 304 -32.71 15.18 2.78
N ARG A 305 -32.95 16.33 3.43
CA ARG A 305 -34.30 16.79 3.79
C ARG A 305 -35.16 15.74 4.51
N SER A 306 -34.53 14.88 5.30
CA SER A 306 -35.13 13.70 5.93
C SER A 306 -35.14 13.85 7.45
N ASN A 307 -36.32 13.83 8.07
CA ASN A 307 -36.56 14.23 9.45
C ASN A 307 -37.21 13.13 10.27
N GLY A 308 -37.10 13.19 11.59
CA GLY A 308 -37.79 12.26 12.49
C GLY A 308 -37.34 10.80 12.42
N ASN A 309 -36.26 10.49 11.70
CA ASN A 309 -35.80 9.10 11.52
C ASN A 309 -35.05 8.61 12.77
N THR A 310 -35.18 7.31 13.06
CA THR A 310 -34.54 6.64 14.20
C THR A 310 -33.50 5.62 13.73
N PHE A 311 -32.27 5.74 14.24
CA PHE A 311 -31.15 4.86 13.93
C PHE A 311 -30.65 4.23 15.23
N THR A 312 -30.87 2.93 15.42
CA THR A 312 -30.52 2.20 16.62
C THR A 312 -29.54 1.05 16.34
N SER A 313 -28.50 0.93 17.15
CA SER A 313 -27.58 -0.23 17.12
C SER A 313 -26.94 -0.54 15.76
N ASN A 314 -26.84 0.44 14.85
CA ASN A 314 -26.25 0.22 13.52
C ASN A 314 -24.72 0.28 13.59
N ASN A 315 -24.05 -0.53 12.77
CA ASN A 315 -22.60 -0.56 12.64
C ASN A 315 -22.19 0.10 11.32
N ILE A 316 -21.61 1.30 11.36
CA ILE A 316 -21.27 2.11 10.18
C ILE A 316 -19.75 2.31 10.15
N THR A 317 -19.06 1.50 9.36
CA THR A 317 -17.59 1.39 9.41
C THR A 317 -16.89 1.56 8.07
N THR A 318 -15.67 2.11 8.11
CA THR A 318 -14.74 2.21 6.96
C THR A 318 -15.27 2.96 5.73
N HIS A 319 -16.07 4.01 5.91
CA HIS A 319 -16.52 4.91 4.82
C HIS A 319 -15.66 6.18 4.74
N ILE A 320 -15.76 6.97 3.66
CA ILE A 320 -15.14 8.30 3.68
C ILE A 320 -15.79 9.19 4.75
N ASN A 321 -17.13 9.28 4.78
CA ASN A 321 -17.92 9.86 5.86
C ASN A 321 -18.88 8.81 6.42
N GLY A 322 -19.03 8.73 7.75
CA GLY A 322 -19.98 7.80 8.38
C GLY A 322 -21.43 8.13 8.00
N ILE A 323 -21.92 9.26 8.50
CA ILE A 323 -23.27 9.78 8.22
C ILE A 323 -23.16 11.23 7.75
N SER A 324 -23.91 11.58 6.70
CA SER A 324 -23.97 12.93 6.14
C SER A 324 -25.38 13.51 6.27
N PHE A 325 -25.47 14.76 6.73
CA PHE A 325 -26.72 15.49 6.94
C PHE A 325 -26.82 16.71 6.03
N THR A 326 -27.91 16.78 5.26
CA THR A 326 -28.29 17.97 4.48
C THR A 326 -29.71 18.36 4.83
N ARG A 327 -29.88 19.48 5.57
CA ARG A 327 -31.20 20.02 5.98
C ARG A 327 -32.12 18.95 6.62
N SER A 328 -31.55 18.13 7.49
CA SER A 328 -32.22 16.96 8.09
C SER A 328 -32.20 17.12 9.62
N THR A 329 -33.35 17.17 10.25
CA THR A 329 -33.53 17.54 11.67
C THR A 329 -34.46 16.59 12.40
N GLY A 330 -34.40 16.56 13.73
CA GLY A 330 -35.27 15.71 14.55
C GLY A 330 -34.94 14.22 14.48
N ASN A 331 -33.79 13.83 13.92
CA ASN A 331 -33.39 12.41 13.85
C ASN A 331 -32.74 11.96 15.17
N LEU A 332 -32.97 10.71 15.56
CA LEU A 332 -32.41 10.07 16.75
C LEU A 332 -31.38 9.01 16.36
N PHE A 333 -30.14 9.16 16.84
CA PHE A 333 -29.08 8.17 16.71
C PHE A 333 -28.74 7.62 18.08
N LYS A 334 -29.05 6.36 18.34
CA LYS A 334 -28.82 5.72 19.63
C LYS A 334 -28.04 4.40 19.51
N ASP A 335 -27.06 4.20 20.38
CA ASP A 335 -26.28 2.95 20.48
C ASP A 335 -25.56 2.52 19.17
N ASN A 336 -25.32 3.45 18.23
CA ASN A 336 -24.67 3.12 16.95
C ASN A 336 -23.14 3.11 17.08
N ARG A 337 -22.48 2.28 16.27
CA ARG A 337 -21.02 2.17 16.17
C ARG A 337 -20.54 2.82 14.88
N LEU A 338 -19.95 4.02 14.95
CA LEU A 338 -19.38 4.72 13.80
C LEU A 338 -17.85 4.69 13.91
N ILE A 339 -17.21 3.74 13.23
CA ILE A 339 -15.80 3.42 13.43
C ILE A 339 -14.99 3.55 12.13
N ALA A 340 -13.79 4.12 12.22
CA ALA A 340 -12.80 4.16 11.13
C ALA A 340 -13.27 4.84 9.83
N ASN A 341 -14.17 5.82 9.92
CA ASN A 341 -14.55 6.61 8.77
C ASN A 341 -13.47 7.67 8.48
N VAL A 342 -13.03 7.77 7.21
CA VAL A 342 -11.80 8.48 6.79
C VAL A 342 -11.77 9.93 7.24
N TRP A 343 -12.88 10.65 7.11
CA TRP A 343 -12.97 12.08 7.41
C TRP A 343 -13.74 12.39 8.69
N THR A 344 -14.92 11.82 8.90
CA THR A 344 -15.73 12.10 10.11
C THR A 344 -16.80 11.03 10.32
N ALA A 345 -17.23 10.87 11.58
CA ALA A 345 -18.42 10.09 11.91
C ALA A 345 -19.70 10.78 11.39
N TYR A 346 -19.79 12.10 11.57
CA TYR A 346 -20.93 12.92 11.16
C TYR A 346 -20.44 14.10 10.30
N ALA A 347 -21.03 14.30 9.13
CA ALA A 347 -20.76 15.39 8.21
C ALA A 347 -22.02 16.24 8.00
N GLY A 348 -21.85 17.54 7.77
CA GLY A 348 -22.96 18.46 7.50
C GLY A 348 -23.60 19.08 8.75
N ASP A 349 -24.83 19.56 8.59
CA ASP A 349 -25.58 20.25 9.65
C ASP A 349 -26.27 19.23 10.56
N THR A 350 -25.73 19.08 11.76
CA THR A 350 -26.25 18.15 12.78
C THR A 350 -27.26 18.82 13.71
N THR A 351 -27.57 20.11 13.53
CA THR A 351 -28.46 20.84 14.44
C THR A 351 -29.87 20.24 14.45
N GLY A 352 -30.45 20.15 15.65
CA GLY A 352 -31.78 19.56 15.83
C GLY A 352 -31.81 18.02 15.82
N ASN A 353 -30.68 17.32 15.69
CA ASN A 353 -30.61 15.86 15.81
C ASN A 353 -30.10 15.44 17.21
N THR A 354 -30.51 14.26 17.67
CA THR A 354 -30.19 13.72 18.99
C THR A 354 -29.24 12.53 18.86
N PHE A 355 -28.14 12.53 19.63
CA PHE A 355 -27.13 11.47 19.62
C PHE A 355 -26.94 10.92 21.04
N GLU A 356 -27.32 9.67 21.28
CA GLU A 356 -27.28 9.00 22.58
C GLU A 356 -26.41 7.74 22.51
N ASP A 357 -25.48 7.57 23.45
CA ASP A 357 -24.71 6.32 23.64
C ASP A 357 -24.00 5.74 22.39
N ASN A 358 -23.70 6.59 21.39
CA ASN A 358 -23.00 6.17 20.18
C ASN A 358 -21.49 6.02 20.40
N VAL A 359 -20.89 4.99 19.81
CA VAL A 359 -19.44 4.73 19.83
C VAL A 359 -18.77 5.33 18.59
N LEU A 360 -17.99 6.40 18.79
CA LEU A 360 -17.25 7.09 17.72
C LEU A 360 -15.74 6.84 17.87
N ARG A 361 -15.15 5.95 17.07
CA ARG A 361 -13.71 5.59 17.17
C ARG A 361 -12.99 5.68 15.82
N ALA A 362 -11.69 6.01 15.83
CA ALA A 362 -10.81 6.05 14.64
C ALA A 362 -11.32 6.88 13.43
N ASN A 363 -12.28 7.78 13.64
CA ASN A 363 -12.71 8.69 12.58
C ASN A 363 -11.67 9.80 12.39
N SER A 364 -11.53 10.34 11.17
CA SER A 364 -10.59 11.43 10.84
C SER A 364 -9.09 11.08 10.85
N TRP A 365 -8.70 9.80 10.78
CA TRP A 365 -7.30 9.36 10.91
C TRP A 365 -6.33 9.96 9.88
N LEU A 366 -6.80 10.27 8.66
CA LEU A 366 -6.00 10.96 7.64
C LEU A 366 -5.59 12.37 8.11
N ARG A 367 -6.44 13.06 8.90
CA ARG A 367 -6.09 14.36 9.50
C ARG A 367 -5.01 14.20 10.55
N GLY A 368 -5.02 13.11 11.34
CA GLY A 368 -3.96 12.79 12.29
C GLY A 368 -2.62 12.54 11.60
N LEU A 369 -2.62 11.72 10.55
CA LEU A 369 -1.41 11.38 9.79
C LEU A 369 -0.83 12.59 9.03
N VAL A 370 -1.70 13.38 8.38
CA VAL A 370 -1.31 14.65 7.75
C VAL A 370 -0.85 15.68 8.79
N ALA A 371 -1.50 15.79 9.96
CA ALA A 371 -1.07 16.70 11.02
C ALA A 371 0.29 16.30 11.63
N ILE A 372 0.61 15.00 11.68
CA ILE A 372 1.93 14.50 12.11
C ILE A 372 2.99 14.82 11.04
N ILE A 373 2.72 14.54 9.77
CA ILE A 373 3.64 14.84 8.66
C ILE A 373 3.88 16.34 8.57
N VAL A 374 2.83 17.16 8.58
CA VAL A 374 2.91 18.62 8.57
C VAL A 374 3.54 19.13 9.85
N GLY A 375 3.22 18.57 11.01
CA GLY A 375 3.82 18.93 12.30
C GLY A 375 5.33 18.67 12.32
N LEU A 376 5.79 17.56 11.74
CA LEU A 376 7.21 17.23 11.64
C LEU A 376 7.95 18.06 10.57
N ILE A 377 7.30 18.35 9.45
CA ILE A 377 7.81 19.28 8.43
C ILE A 377 7.89 20.71 8.98
N VAL A 378 6.90 21.14 9.75
CA VAL A 378 6.84 22.46 10.38
C VAL A 378 7.83 22.52 11.55
N VAL A 379 7.98 21.49 12.38
CA VAL A 379 8.99 21.48 13.46
C VAL A 379 10.40 21.42 12.88
N GLY A 380 10.66 20.56 11.89
CA GLY A 380 11.93 20.51 11.17
C GLY A 380 12.23 21.80 10.40
N GLY A 381 11.21 22.37 9.76
CA GLY A 381 11.25 23.64 9.04
C GLY A 381 11.42 24.84 9.96
N VAL A 382 10.77 24.89 11.12
CA VAL A 382 10.87 25.96 12.13
C VAL A 382 12.21 25.88 12.86
N LEU A 383 12.70 24.69 13.20
CA LEU A 383 14.04 24.52 13.77
C LEU A 383 15.14 24.86 12.76
N GLY A 384 14.95 24.49 11.49
CA GLY A 384 15.83 24.86 10.37
C GLY A 384 15.82 26.36 10.06
N THR A 385 14.64 26.99 9.99
CA THR A 385 14.49 28.41 9.68
C THR A 385 14.83 29.31 10.87
N ARG A 386 14.54 28.93 12.11
CA ARG A 386 14.94 29.68 13.32
C ARG A 386 16.45 29.67 13.52
N SER A 387 17.13 28.57 13.17
CA SER A 387 18.59 28.49 13.17
C SER A 387 19.21 29.25 11.98
N TRP A 388 18.55 29.25 10.81
CA TRP A 388 18.92 30.04 9.64
C TRP A 388 18.76 31.56 9.84
N LEU A 389 17.65 32.02 10.43
CA LEU A 389 17.38 33.44 10.77
C LEU A 389 18.34 33.95 11.86
N LYS A 390 18.67 33.14 12.87
CA LYS A 390 19.72 33.47 13.85
C LYS A 390 21.11 33.56 13.22
N ARG A 391 21.39 32.78 12.17
CA ARG A 391 22.67 32.84 11.41
C ARG A 391 22.80 34.08 10.55
N ARG A 392 21.74 34.51 9.86
CA ARG A 392 21.75 35.77 9.10
C ARG A 392 21.94 37.01 9.98
N LYS A 393 21.37 37.01 11.20
CA LYS A 393 21.63 38.07 12.19
C LYS A 393 23.07 38.04 12.73
N ARG A 394 23.71 36.86 12.84
CA ARG A 394 25.12 36.74 13.27
C ARG A 394 26.13 36.97 12.14
N GLU A 395 25.83 36.66 10.88
CA GLU A 395 26.71 36.94 9.74
C GLU A 395 26.90 38.44 9.45
N LYS A 396 25.95 39.29 9.84
CA LYS A 396 26.15 40.76 9.82
C LYS A 396 26.96 41.27 11.01
N VAL A 397 27.14 40.48 12.07
CA VAL A 397 27.86 40.85 13.29
C VAL A 397 29.27 40.21 13.36
N GLU A 398 29.50 39.06 12.72
CA GLU A 398 30.79 38.34 12.71
C GLU A 398 31.63 38.57 11.44
N LYS A 399 31.21 39.42 10.49
CA LYS A 399 32.07 39.88 9.38
C LYS A 399 33.23 40.79 9.82
N GLY A 400 33.34 41.09 11.11
CA GLY A 400 34.56 41.58 11.73
C GLY A 400 35.09 40.57 12.74
N LYS A 401 36.21 39.91 12.42
CA LYS A 401 37.09 39.12 13.32
C LYS A 401 36.70 37.65 13.54
N VAL A 402 37.30 36.75 12.75
CA VAL A 402 37.37 35.29 12.99
C VAL A 402 38.84 34.93 12.73
N LEU A 403 39.70 34.52 13.68
CA LEU A 403 39.58 33.38 14.60
C LEU A 403 40.16 33.59 16.03
N ILE A 404 40.73 34.76 16.38
CA ILE A 404 41.65 34.85 17.55
C ILE A 404 40.96 35.19 18.90
N LYS A 405 39.64 35.38 18.99
CA LYS A 405 39.01 35.94 20.23
C LYS A 405 37.77 35.24 20.80
N ARG A 406 37.61 33.91 20.68
CA ARG A 406 36.62 33.21 21.54
C ARG A 406 37.25 32.84 22.89
N ARG A 407 37.01 33.65 23.93
CA ARG A 407 37.32 33.29 25.33
C ARG A 407 36.47 32.08 25.71
N PHE A 408 37.09 31.02 26.26
CA PHE A 408 36.35 29.95 26.92
C PHE A 408 35.50 30.55 28.05
N PRO A 409 34.17 30.38 28.05
CA PRO A 409 33.33 30.87 29.14
C PRO A 409 33.65 30.09 30.42
N ALA A 410 34.03 30.80 31.48
CA ALA A 410 34.34 30.18 32.78
C ALA A 410 33.06 29.91 33.58
N GLY A 411 32.99 28.76 34.27
CA GLY A 411 31.89 28.39 35.18
C GLY A 411 30.90 27.35 34.62
N ARG A 412 30.02 26.82 35.51
CA ARG A 412 29.05 25.74 35.19
C ARG A 412 28.07 26.10 34.06
N ASP A 413 27.73 27.37 33.89
CA ASP A 413 26.80 27.85 32.85
C ASP A 413 27.45 27.95 31.45
N GLY A 414 28.78 27.90 31.38
CA GLY A 414 29.55 27.93 30.14
C GLY A 414 29.68 26.58 29.42
N LEU A 415 29.38 25.46 30.09
CA LEU A 415 29.65 24.10 29.58
C LEU A 415 28.91 23.79 28.27
N TRP A 416 27.68 24.28 28.10
CA TRP A 416 26.93 24.13 26.85
C TRP A 416 27.57 24.95 25.72
N ALA A 417 27.96 26.20 25.95
CA ALA A 417 28.63 27.02 24.94
C ALA A 417 30.01 26.45 24.57
N MET A 418 30.71 25.86 25.54
CA MET A 418 31.99 25.20 25.36
C MET A 418 31.87 23.94 24.50
N SER A 419 30.83 23.12 24.70
CA SER A 419 30.59 21.95 23.84
C SER A 419 30.36 22.33 22.38
N MET A 420 29.85 23.53 22.09
CA MET A 420 29.70 24.03 20.71
C MET A 420 31.05 24.29 20.03
N ILE A 421 31.98 24.90 20.76
CA ILE A 421 33.32 25.24 20.23
C ILE A 421 34.11 23.96 19.96
N LEU A 422 34.10 23.04 20.93
CA LEU A 422 34.78 21.76 20.81
C LEU A 422 34.15 20.87 19.73
N TRP A 423 32.82 20.94 19.56
CA TRP A 423 32.13 20.28 18.45
C TRP A 423 32.59 20.81 17.09
N ASP A 424 32.65 22.13 16.93
CA ASP A 424 33.09 22.75 15.67
C ASP A 424 34.54 22.38 15.35
N GLU A 425 35.40 22.32 16.37
CA GLU A 425 36.80 21.91 16.24
C GLU A 425 36.92 20.43 15.85
N GLU A 426 36.10 19.54 16.43
CA GLU A 426 36.12 18.12 16.07
C GLU A 426 35.65 17.88 14.65
N LEU A 427 34.54 18.52 14.28
CA LEU A 427 34.02 18.41 12.93
C LEU A 427 35.05 18.91 11.91
N PHE A 428 35.82 19.95 12.25
CA PHE A 428 36.90 20.44 11.41
C PHE A 428 38.08 19.46 11.35
N ARG A 429 38.54 18.95 12.49
CA ARG A 429 39.63 17.97 12.54
C ARG A 429 39.29 16.67 11.84
N SER A 430 38.09 16.13 12.05
CA SER A 430 37.63 14.93 11.38
C SER A 430 37.52 15.12 9.87
N GLN A 431 37.05 16.29 9.42
CA GLN A 431 37.06 16.62 8.00
C GLN A 431 38.48 16.78 7.44
N LEU A 432 39.42 17.34 8.19
CA LEU A 432 40.83 17.45 7.78
C LEU A 432 41.54 16.09 7.74
N GLU A 433 41.25 15.20 8.69
CA GLU A 433 41.76 13.82 8.69
C GLU A 433 41.18 13.01 7.52
N ALA A 434 39.89 13.18 7.21
CA ALA A 434 39.24 12.59 6.05
C ALA A 434 39.70 13.22 4.71
N ALA A 435 40.15 14.48 4.73
CA ALA A 435 40.54 15.22 3.52
C ALA A 435 41.74 14.63 2.79
N GLY A 436 42.61 13.90 3.50
CA GLY A 436 43.89 13.43 2.98
C GLY A 436 44.64 14.55 2.22
N PRO A 437 44.92 14.41 0.91
CA PRO A 437 45.63 15.40 0.11
C PRO A 437 44.85 16.69 -0.20
N GLN A 438 43.54 16.79 0.09
CA GLN A 438 42.75 18.02 -0.07
C GLN A 438 42.82 18.97 1.13
N ARG A 439 43.65 18.66 2.13
CA ARG A 439 43.72 19.38 3.41
C ARG A 439 43.85 20.90 3.24
N GLU A 440 44.66 21.34 2.27
CA GLU A 440 44.92 22.75 1.99
C GLU A 440 43.69 23.48 1.40
N GLN A 441 42.92 22.81 0.54
CA GLN A 441 41.67 23.36 0.00
C GLN A 441 40.55 23.41 1.04
N ILE A 442 40.49 22.43 1.95
CA ILE A 442 39.54 22.46 3.08
C ILE A 442 39.91 23.61 4.02
N LEU A 443 41.20 23.80 4.31
CA LEU A 443 41.68 24.95 5.10
C LEU A 443 41.27 26.28 4.45
N GLU A 444 41.42 26.43 3.14
CA GLU A 444 41.01 27.64 2.40
C GLU A 444 39.49 27.85 2.40
N ARG A 445 38.69 26.78 2.27
CA ARG A 445 37.21 26.85 2.37
C ARG A 445 36.75 27.27 3.75
N TYR A 446 37.34 26.70 4.81
CA TYR A 446 37.01 27.04 6.18
C TYR A 446 37.43 28.48 6.54
N ALA A 447 38.54 28.96 5.96
CA ALA A 447 38.93 30.36 6.06
C ALA A 447 37.92 31.31 5.39
N LYS A 448 37.27 30.90 4.28
CA LYS A 448 36.25 31.69 3.57
C LYS A 448 34.84 31.60 4.18
N SER A 449 34.40 30.43 4.65
CA SER A 449 33.04 30.22 5.20
C SER A 449 32.90 28.90 5.99
N ILE A 450 32.90 29.00 7.32
CA ILE A 450 32.60 27.88 8.26
C ILE A 450 31.14 27.41 8.13
N SER A 451 30.24 28.22 7.54
CA SER A 451 28.82 27.91 7.44
C SER A 451 28.53 26.70 6.53
N SER A 452 29.35 26.50 5.49
CA SER A 452 29.18 25.43 4.50
C SER A 452 29.33 24.02 5.10
N ALA A 453 30.31 23.81 5.98
CA ALA A 453 30.55 22.52 6.63
C ALA A 453 29.43 22.12 7.59
N ARG A 454 28.81 23.09 8.28
CA ARG A 454 27.69 22.81 9.18
C ARG A 454 26.42 22.43 8.44
N THR A 455 26.23 22.90 7.20
CA THR A 455 25.03 22.59 6.40
C THR A 455 24.90 21.11 6.07
N MET A 456 26.01 20.44 5.74
CA MET A 456 26.02 18.99 5.47
C MET A 456 25.61 18.18 6.70
N GLN A 457 26.03 18.62 7.89
CA GLN A 457 25.68 17.93 9.13
C GLN A 457 24.21 18.12 9.51
N TYR A 458 23.65 19.32 9.39
CA TYR A 458 22.21 19.50 9.63
C TYR A 458 21.36 18.78 8.59
N MET A 459 21.84 18.66 7.36
CA MET A 459 21.20 17.82 6.35
C MET A 459 21.17 16.36 6.79
N LEU A 460 22.28 15.81 7.29
CA LEU A 460 22.35 14.44 7.82
C LEU A 460 21.37 14.24 9.00
N VAL A 461 21.38 15.15 9.97
CA VAL A 461 20.46 15.11 11.12
C VAL A 461 19.00 15.24 10.66
N GLY A 462 18.73 16.07 9.65
CA GLY A 462 17.41 16.22 9.05
C GLY A 462 16.93 14.93 8.38
N ILE A 463 17.81 14.26 7.62
CA ILE A 463 17.52 12.96 7.00
C ILE A 463 17.24 11.91 8.08
N MET A 464 18.03 11.84 9.15
CA MET A 464 17.79 10.92 10.27
C MET A 464 16.42 11.17 10.93
N CYS A 465 16.08 12.44 11.19
CA CYS A 465 14.78 12.79 11.77
C CYS A 465 13.63 12.39 10.85
N PHE A 466 13.77 12.64 9.54
CA PHE A 466 12.77 12.24 8.55
C PHE A 466 12.59 10.72 8.51
N MET A 467 13.68 9.95 8.46
CA MET A 467 13.61 8.49 8.46
C MET A 467 12.95 7.95 9.73
N LEU A 468 13.37 8.40 10.92
CA LEU A 468 12.79 7.97 12.19
C LEU A 468 11.30 8.32 12.32
N ALA A 469 10.90 9.49 11.82
CA ALA A 469 9.51 9.90 11.75
C ALA A 469 8.69 9.01 10.80
N PHE A 470 9.20 8.76 9.59
CA PHE A 470 8.54 7.91 8.60
C PHE A 470 8.38 6.48 9.12
N MET A 471 9.37 5.96 9.87
CA MET A 471 9.28 4.65 10.52
C MET A 471 8.16 4.55 11.56
N ALA A 472 7.75 5.66 12.19
CA ALA A 472 6.64 5.64 13.12
C ALA A 472 5.29 5.36 12.43
N ALA A 473 5.19 5.53 11.11
CA ALA A 473 3.97 5.23 10.36
C ALA A 473 3.60 3.73 10.40
N ILE A 474 4.59 2.84 10.43
CA ILE A 474 4.41 1.38 10.43
C ILE A 474 3.60 0.89 11.65
N PRO A 475 4.03 1.16 12.90
CA PRO A 475 3.26 0.73 14.06
C PRO A 475 1.93 1.51 14.20
N LEU A 476 1.81 2.72 13.63
CA LEU A 476 0.54 3.44 13.57
C LEU A 476 -0.48 2.75 12.65
N ALA A 477 -0.03 2.21 11.51
CA ALA A 477 -0.87 1.41 10.63
C ALA A 477 -1.34 0.12 11.31
N GLY A 478 -0.44 -0.58 12.02
CA GLY A 478 -0.81 -1.77 12.81
C GLY A 478 -1.84 -1.45 13.90
N LEU A 479 -1.67 -0.32 14.58
CA LEU A 479 -2.62 0.14 15.60
C LEU A 479 -3.97 0.54 15.02
N LEU A 480 -4.00 1.11 13.81
CA LEU A 480 -5.25 1.40 13.09
C LEU A 480 -6.04 0.11 12.81
N ASN A 481 -5.36 -0.96 12.37
CA ASN A 481 -6.00 -2.25 12.12
C ASN A 481 -6.70 -2.81 13.36
N ILE A 482 -6.12 -2.65 14.57
CA ILE A 482 -6.79 -3.06 15.81
C ILE A 482 -8.08 -2.27 16.03
N ILE A 483 -8.03 -0.95 15.88
CA ILE A 483 -9.19 -0.10 16.17
C ILE A 483 -10.31 -0.35 15.15
N THR A 484 -9.98 -0.80 13.93
CA THR A 484 -10.95 -1.10 12.88
C THR A 484 -11.51 -2.53 12.92
N MET A 485 -10.85 -3.46 13.64
CA MET A 485 -11.31 -4.85 13.75
C MET A 485 -12.46 -4.97 14.76
N ASP A 486 -13.47 -5.76 14.43
CA ASP A 486 -14.51 -6.14 15.40
C ASP A 486 -13.90 -7.22 16.30
N ILE A 487 -13.71 -6.90 17.57
CA ILE A 487 -12.92 -7.71 18.49
C ILE A 487 -13.84 -8.79 19.07
N ASP A 488 -13.93 -9.93 18.39
CA ASP A 488 -14.43 -11.18 18.98
C ASP A 488 -13.27 -11.95 19.63
N GLY A 489 -13.52 -12.76 20.67
CA GLY A 489 -12.49 -13.39 21.51
C GLY A 489 -11.41 -14.23 20.78
N THR A 490 -11.63 -14.64 19.53
CA THR A 490 -10.62 -15.33 18.69
C THR A 490 -9.72 -14.37 17.89
N THR A 491 -10.08 -13.09 17.76
CA THR A 491 -9.36 -12.06 16.98
C THR A 491 -8.46 -11.15 17.84
N VAL A 492 -8.64 -11.18 19.17
CA VAL A 492 -7.85 -10.38 20.14
C VAL A 492 -6.37 -10.73 20.08
N ASN A 493 -6.07 -12.02 19.98
CA ASN A 493 -4.71 -12.54 19.95
C ASN A 493 -3.96 -12.14 18.68
N ASP A 494 -4.66 -12.16 17.54
CA ASP A 494 -4.16 -11.72 16.23
C ASP A 494 -3.75 -10.25 16.29
N ALA A 495 -4.66 -9.42 16.81
CA ALA A 495 -4.47 -7.99 16.98
C ALA A 495 -3.26 -7.67 17.88
N LEU A 496 -3.19 -8.33 19.05
CA LEU A 496 -2.14 -8.12 20.04
C LEU A 496 -0.77 -8.55 19.51
N PHE A 497 -0.69 -9.69 18.83
CA PHE A 497 0.54 -10.17 18.20
C PHE A 497 1.04 -9.21 17.11
N ALA A 498 0.17 -8.84 16.16
CA ALA A 498 0.51 -8.00 15.03
C ALA A 498 1.02 -6.63 15.47
N THR A 499 0.36 -6.01 16.45
CA THR A 499 0.75 -4.68 16.95
C THR A 499 2.00 -4.74 17.83
N GLY A 500 2.12 -5.76 18.70
CA GLY A 500 3.33 -5.99 19.47
C GLY A 500 4.57 -6.16 18.58
N MET A 501 4.43 -6.93 17.49
CA MET A 501 5.46 -7.11 16.46
C MET A 501 5.79 -5.81 15.72
N ALA A 502 4.78 -5.08 15.24
CA ALA A 502 4.97 -3.83 14.49
C ALA A 502 5.71 -2.77 15.33
N ILE A 503 5.33 -2.61 16.60
CA ILE A 503 6.00 -1.68 17.52
C ILE A 503 7.42 -2.16 17.82
N GLY A 504 7.63 -3.45 18.12
CA GLY A 504 8.98 -3.96 18.36
C GLY A 504 9.90 -3.78 17.15
N LEU A 505 9.37 -3.92 15.94
CA LEU A 505 10.15 -3.72 14.74
C LEU A 505 10.49 -2.26 14.50
N TYR A 506 9.56 -1.32 14.75
CA TYR A 506 9.86 0.11 14.80
C TYR A 506 11.01 0.42 15.78
N GLN A 507 11.00 -0.18 16.96
CA GLN A 507 12.04 0.00 17.97
C GLN A 507 13.40 -0.54 17.49
N THR A 508 13.39 -1.69 16.83
CA THR A 508 14.59 -2.31 16.23
C THR A 508 15.16 -1.44 15.12
N MET A 509 14.31 -1.00 14.18
CA MET A 509 14.73 -0.16 13.07
C MET A 509 15.24 1.20 13.54
N SER A 510 14.64 1.77 14.59
CA SER A 510 15.14 3.01 15.20
C SER A 510 16.56 2.85 15.76
N LEU A 511 16.86 1.74 16.43
CA LEU A 511 18.23 1.40 16.86
C LEU A 511 19.16 1.30 15.65
N VAL A 512 18.75 0.60 14.60
CA VAL A 512 19.58 0.39 13.42
C VAL A 512 19.88 1.70 12.70
N ILE A 513 18.87 2.57 12.47
CA ILE A 513 19.05 3.89 11.85
C ILE A 513 20.01 4.74 12.69
N MET A 514 19.86 4.75 14.01
CA MET A 514 20.76 5.48 14.90
C MET A 514 22.19 4.94 14.86
N LEU A 515 22.35 3.62 14.77
CA LEU A 515 23.63 2.95 14.66
C LEU A 515 24.31 3.29 13.34
N VAL A 516 23.60 3.16 12.21
CA VAL A 516 24.12 3.53 10.89
C VAL A 516 24.57 5.00 10.92
N PHE A 517 23.68 5.96 11.05
CA PHE A 517 24.08 7.36 10.85
C PHE A 517 24.99 7.90 11.96
N GLY A 518 25.00 7.25 13.13
CA GLY A 518 25.75 7.74 14.27
C GLY A 518 27.16 7.17 14.44
N LEU A 519 27.37 5.91 14.08
CA LEU A 519 28.49 5.14 14.61
C LEU A 519 29.87 5.61 14.13
N LEU A 520 30.01 6.06 12.88
CA LEU A 520 31.28 6.51 12.31
C LEU A 520 31.78 7.80 12.98
N PHE A 521 30.90 8.79 13.11
CA PHE A 521 31.26 10.05 13.72
C PHE A 521 31.49 9.88 15.23
N LEU A 522 30.64 9.12 15.91
CA LEU A 522 30.83 8.89 17.34
C LEU A 522 32.12 8.11 17.60
N ALA A 523 32.50 7.15 16.74
CA ALA A 523 33.78 6.46 16.86
C ALA A 523 34.99 7.41 16.74
N GLN A 524 34.90 8.47 15.92
CA GLN A 524 35.93 9.52 15.86
C GLN A 524 36.02 10.29 17.18
N LEU A 525 34.87 10.70 17.75
CA LEU A 525 34.84 11.36 19.07
C LEU A 525 35.47 10.46 20.14
N MET A 526 35.21 9.15 20.10
CA MET A 526 35.76 8.18 21.05
C MET A 526 37.27 7.94 20.91
N LYS A 527 37.92 8.44 19.85
CA LYS A 527 39.37 8.33 19.63
C LYS A 527 40.19 9.06 20.70
N GLY A 528 39.62 10.09 21.34
CA GLY A 528 40.26 10.74 22.48
C GLY A 528 41.07 12.00 22.15
N ASP A 529 41.35 12.28 20.88
CA ASP A 529 42.31 13.32 20.46
C ASP A 529 41.93 14.74 20.92
N ILE A 530 40.64 15.07 20.94
CA ILE A 530 40.13 16.34 21.48
C ILE A 530 40.20 16.41 23.00
N PHE A 531 40.15 15.26 23.65
CA PHE A 531 40.11 15.21 25.10
C PHE A 531 41.45 15.54 25.74
N HIS A 532 42.56 15.50 24.98
CA HIS A 532 43.82 16.12 25.40
C HIS A 532 43.72 17.65 25.54
N LEU A 533 42.94 18.31 24.68
CA LEU A 533 42.68 19.75 24.78
C LEU A 533 41.71 20.07 25.93
N LEU A 534 40.72 19.20 26.19
CA LEU A 534 39.82 19.32 27.35
C LEU A 534 40.52 19.03 28.67
N ALA A 535 41.49 18.11 28.69
CA ALA A 535 42.28 17.77 29.86
C ALA A 535 43.24 18.90 30.27
N SER A 536 43.63 19.78 29.35
CA SER A 536 44.44 20.97 29.66
C SER A 536 43.63 22.16 30.16
N LEU A 537 42.30 22.08 30.14
CA LEU A 537 41.41 23.12 30.68
C LEU A 537 41.18 22.89 32.19
N PRO A 538 41.13 23.95 33.03
CA PRO A 538 40.91 23.83 34.47
C PRO A 538 39.44 23.50 34.78
N MET A 539 39.02 22.26 34.50
CA MET A 539 37.67 21.76 34.75
C MET A 539 37.66 20.49 35.61
N ASP A 540 36.56 20.29 36.35
CA ASP A 540 36.35 19.08 37.14
C ASP A 540 35.99 17.88 36.24
N GLN A 541 36.31 16.66 36.69
CA GLN A 541 36.02 15.44 35.91
C GLN A 541 34.53 15.30 35.54
N LYS A 542 33.63 15.72 36.43
CA LYS A 542 32.18 15.73 36.17
C LYS A 542 31.80 16.75 35.10
N GLY A 543 32.48 17.90 35.03
CA GLY A 543 32.35 18.89 33.97
C GLY A 543 32.74 18.31 32.61
N ASN A 544 33.90 17.63 32.52
CA ASN A 544 34.35 17.00 31.27
C ASN A 544 33.34 15.94 30.77
N GLN A 545 32.83 15.08 31.65
CA GLN A 545 31.80 14.11 31.31
C GLN A 545 30.52 14.77 30.77
N ARG A 546 30.06 15.85 31.41
CA ARG A 546 28.87 16.61 30.95
C ARG A 546 29.09 17.24 29.59
N VAL A 547 30.29 17.74 29.31
CA VAL A 547 30.63 18.31 27.99
C VAL A 547 30.54 17.23 26.90
N VAL A 548 31.04 16.02 27.15
CA VAL A 548 30.94 14.89 26.22
C VAL A 548 29.46 14.53 25.97
N LEU A 549 28.67 14.46 27.05
CA LEU A 549 27.24 14.21 26.95
C LEU A 549 26.51 15.30 26.16
N TYR A 550 26.89 16.57 26.34
CA TYR A 550 26.34 17.69 25.58
C TYR A 550 26.73 17.66 24.11
N MET A 551 27.92 17.19 23.74
CA MET A 551 28.29 16.97 22.34
C MET A 551 27.40 15.91 21.69
N LEU A 552 27.19 14.78 22.40
CA LEU A 552 26.26 13.73 21.98
C LEU A 552 24.84 14.28 21.76
N PHE A 553 24.30 15.03 22.73
CA PHE A 553 22.98 15.64 22.62
C PHE A 553 22.89 16.71 21.53
N ARG A 554 23.97 17.46 21.23
CA ARG A 554 23.97 18.39 20.10
C ARG A 554 23.88 17.69 18.75
N MET A 555 24.48 16.52 18.66
CA MET A 555 24.51 15.74 17.44
C MET A 555 23.20 14.98 17.20
N TYR A 556 22.69 14.29 18.23
CA TYR A 556 21.54 13.38 18.11
C TYR A 556 20.29 13.85 18.84
N GLY A 557 20.31 15.03 19.47
CA GLY A 557 19.17 15.52 20.26
C GLY A 557 17.87 15.59 19.45
N ALA A 558 17.92 16.06 18.21
CA ALA A 558 16.74 16.07 17.34
C ALA A 558 16.24 14.66 16.98
N PRO A 559 17.07 13.73 16.47
CA PRO A 559 16.70 12.32 16.27
C PRO A 559 16.13 11.66 17.53
N PHE A 560 16.72 11.91 18.70
CA PHE A 560 16.24 11.40 19.99
C PHE A 560 14.86 11.94 20.38
N ILE A 561 14.58 13.22 20.13
CA ILE A 561 13.26 13.81 20.38
C ILE A 561 12.22 13.20 19.43
N VAL A 562 12.55 13.04 18.15
CA VAL A 562 11.64 12.41 17.16
C VAL A 562 11.35 10.97 17.55
N MET A 563 12.36 10.19 17.93
CA MET A 563 12.17 8.83 18.41
C MET A 563 11.30 8.76 19.67
N LEU A 564 11.43 9.73 20.58
CA LEU A 564 10.63 9.78 21.80
C LEU A 564 9.16 10.12 21.51
N LEU A 565 8.88 11.04 20.57
CA LEU A 565 7.55 11.66 20.44
C LEU A 565 6.75 11.26 19.20
N ALA A 566 7.39 10.88 18.09
CA ALA A 566 6.68 10.67 16.82
C ALA A 566 5.58 9.59 16.93
N PHE A 567 5.92 8.43 17.49
CA PHE A 567 4.95 7.35 17.67
C PHE A 567 3.91 7.63 18.76
N PRO A 568 4.26 8.07 19.99
CA PRO A 568 3.27 8.32 21.04
C PRO A 568 2.26 9.42 20.69
N VAL A 569 2.72 10.52 20.08
CA VAL A 569 1.82 11.60 19.62
C VAL A 569 0.91 11.10 18.51
N GLY A 570 1.44 10.31 17.57
CA GLY A 570 0.63 9.76 16.50
C GLY A 570 -0.43 8.78 16.98
N GLY A 571 -0.07 7.87 17.89
CA GLY A 571 -1.02 6.90 18.42
C GLY A 571 -2.05 7.54 19.35
N PHE A 572 -1.71 8.64 20.04
CA PHE A 572 -2.69 9.44 20.77
C PHE A 572 -3.73 10.06 19.84
N LEU A 573 -3.34 10.59 18.67
CA LEU A 573 -4.28 11.13 17.70
C LEU A 573 -5.21 10.07 17.09
N LEU A 574 -4.76 8.81 17.02
CA LEU A 574 -5.56 7.68 16.54
C LEU A 574 -6.50 7.12 17.62
N THR A 575 -6.00 6.95 18.85
CA THR A 575 -6.74 6.31 19.96
C THR A 575 -7.57 7.29 20.80
N TRP A 576 -7.20 8.58 20.81
CA TRP A 576 -7.64 9.58 21.79
C TRP A 576 -7.47 9.16 23.26
N SER A 577 -6.57 8.20 23.53
CA SER A 577 -6.37 7.63 24.86
C SER A 577 -5.16 8.25 25.57
N VAL A 578 -5.41 8.88 26.73
CA VAL A 578 -4.35 9.45 27.58
C VAL A 578 -3.46 8.35 28.18
N THR A 579 -4.03 7.18 28.49
CA THR A 579 -3.27 6.04 29.02
C THR A 579 -2.28 5.53 27.97
N PHE A 580 -2.72 5.40 26.72
CA PHE A 580 -1.85 5.04 25.59
C PHE A 580 -0.66 5.99 25.46
N LEU A 581 -0.92 7.31 25.52
CA LEU A 581 0.12 8.33 25.37
C LEU A 581 1.20 8.20 26.47
N VAL A 582 0.79 8.07 27.73
CA VAL A 582 1.70 7.98 28.87
C VAL A 582 2.53 6.69 28.81
N VAL A 583 1.89 5.55 28.56
CA VAL A 583 2.56 4.25 28.45
C VAL A 583 3.59 4.26 27.32
N SER A 584 3.21 4.76 26.14
CA SER A 584 4.09 4.83 24.97
C SER A 584 5.30 5.75 25.18
N ILE A 585 5.13 6.89 25.86
CA ILE A 585 6.25 7.79 26.19
C ILE A 585 7.23 7.10 27.15
N LEU A 586 6.74 6.39 28.18
CA LEU A 586 7.61 5.72 29.15
C LEU A 586 8.42 4.59 28.51
N VAL A 587 7.79 3.76 27.67
CA VAL A 587 8.46 2.69 26.93
C VAL A 587 9.53 3.27 26.00
N ASN A 588 9.18 4.31 25.22
CA ASN A 588 10.13 4.94 24.31
C ASN A 588 11.27 5.66 25.05
N ALA A 589 11.02 6.23 26.23
CA ALA A 589 12.06 6.85 27.06
C ALA A 589 13.07 5.81 27.56
N LEU A 590 12.60 4.64 28.00
CA LEU A 590 13.47 3.54 28.40
C LEU A 590 14.36 3.08 27.23
N LEU A 591 13.74 2.88 26.07
CA LEU A 591 14.45 2.48 24.86
C LEU A 591 15.47 3.52 24.40
N LEU A 592 15.13 4.81 24.48
CA LEU A 592 16.03 5.90 24.13
C LEU A 592 17.34 5.84 24.93
N VAL A 593 17.23 5.59 26.24
CA VAL A 593 18.40 5.45 27.12
C VAL A 593 19.23 4.23 26.73
N PHE A 594 18.58 3.09 26.45
CA PHE A 594 19.25 1.88 25.99
C PHE A 594 20.06 2.13 24.70
N ILE A 595 19.41 2.72 23.68
CA ILE A 595 20.02 2.98 22.37
C ILE A 595 21.17 3.99 22.49
N ALA A 596 20.99 5.09 23.23
CA ALA A 596 22.02 6.12 23.36
C ALA A 596 23.32 5.58 23.95
N PHE A 597 23.25 4.73 24.98
CA PHE A 597 24.44 4.13 25.57
C PHE A 597 24.96 2.91 24.80
N ALA A 598 24.09 2.15 24.14
CA ALA A 598 24.53 1.09 23.21
C ALA A 598 25.38 1.69 22.08
N LEU A 599 24.96 2.82 21.50
CA LEU A 599 25.70 3.54 20.48
C LEU A 599 27.11 3.92 20.97
N VAL A 600 27.22 4.45 22.19
CA VAL A 600 28.51 4.80 22.81
C VAL A 600 29.43 3.57 22.93
N LEU A 601 28.91 2.43 23.39
CA LEU A 601 29.69 1.21 23.56
C LEU A 601 30.18 0.63 22.23
N VAL A 602 29.30 0.58 21.23
CA VAL A 602 29.64 0.07 19.89
C VAL A 602 30.65 1.00 19.23
N SER A 603 30.47 2.32 19.32
CA SER A 603 31.42 3.30 18.79
C SER A 603 32.79 3.23 19.46
N ASP A 604 32.87 3.01 20.78
CA ASP A 604 34.15 2.79 21.48
C ASP A 604 34.83 1.47 21.07
N ALA A 605 34.06 0.40 20.89
CA ALA A 605 34.59 -0.88 20.40
C ALA A 605 35.21 -0.74 19.00
N LEU A 606 34.57 0.07 18.14
CA LEU A 606 35.06 0.38 16.80
C LEU A 606 36.24 1.33 16.81
N ALA A 607 36.21 2.39 17.64
CA ALA A 607 37.33 3.31 17.83
C ALA A 607 38.63 2.53 18.14
N ARG A 608 38.55 1.60 19.10
CA ARG A 608 39.69 0.78 19.54
C ARG A 608 40.30 -0.11 18.47
N ARG A 609 39.47 -0.63 17.55
CA ARG A 609 39.91 -1.66 16.60
C ARG A 609 40.18 -1.12 15.19
N VAL A 610 39.51 -0.05 14.80
CA VAL A 610 39.51 0.46 13.41
C VAL A 610 40.44 1.67 13.23
N PHE A 611 40.62 2.49 14.26
CA PHE A 611 41.37 3.76 14.19
C PHE A 611 42.75 3.72 14.84
N SER A 612 43.23 2.56 15.31
CA SER A 612 44.59 2.41 15.83
C SER A 612 45.64 2.70 14.74
N ALA A 613 46.65 3.51 15.05
CA ALA A 613 47.64 4.03 14.10
C ALA A 613 48.53 2.97 13.40
N ASN A 614 48.58 1.73 13.89
CA ASN A 614 49.35 0.66 13.28
C ASN A 614 48.51 -0.12 12.24
N ALA A 615 48.65 0.26 10.97
CA ALA A 615 48.03 -0.40 9.83
C ALA A 615 48.68 -1.77 9.54
N THR A 616 48.45 -2.75 10.41
CA THR A 616 48.68 -4.17 10.06
C THR A 616 47.65 -4.58 9.00
N ARG A 617 47.97 -5.58 8.15
CA ARG A 617 47.02 -6.11 7.15
C ARG A 617 45.67 -6.49 7.78
N GLY A 618 45.67 -6.96 9.02
CA GLY A 618 44.45 -7.30 9.78
C GLY A 618 43.59 -6.09 10.16
N ALA A 619 44.19 -4.97 10.55
CA ALA A 619 43.44 -3.74 10.89
C ALA A 619 42.73 -3.15 9.66
N THR A 620 43.36 -3.20 8.48
CA THR A 620 42.74 -2.77 7.22
C THR A 620 41.59 -3.70 6.82
N VAL A 621 41.75 -5.02 6.96
CA VAL A 621 40.68 -5.99 6.69
C VAL A 621 39.49 -5.78 7.62
N LEU A 622 39.74 -5.56 8.91
CA LEU A 622 38.68 -5.28 9.88
C LEU A 622 37.96 -3.95 9.59
N ARG A 623 38.69 -2.92 9.17
CA ARG A 623 38.12 -1.63 8.73
C ARG A 623 37.17 -1.82 7.53
N ILE A 624 37.59 -2.60 6.53
CA ILE A 624 36.78 -2.95 5.36
C ILE A 624 35.57 -3.79 5.79
N ALA A 625 35.73 -4.76 6.69
CA ALA A 625 34.65 -5.60 7.19
C ALA A 625 33.58 -4.80 7.95
N VAL A 626 33.99 -3.85 8.82
CA VAL A 626 33.07 -2.96 9.53
C VAL A 626 32.30 -2.06 8.55
N MET A 627 32.95 -1.54 7.51
CA MET A 627 32.26 -0.76 6.47
C MET A 627 31.34 -1.60 5.60
N GLY A 628 31.75 -2.82 5.25
CA GLY A 628 30.87 -3.79 4.58
C GLY A 628 29.64 -4.09 5.43
N SER A 629 29.82 -4.28 6.74
CA SER A 629 28.72 -4.51 7.68
C SER A 629 27.76 -3.32 7.78
N TYR A 630 28.27 -2.08 7.71
CA TYR A 630 27.43 -0.87 7.69
C TYR A 630 26.48 -0.84 6.50
N ILE A 631 26.99 -1.23 5.33
CA ILE A 631 26.21 -1.26 4.11
C ILE A 631 25.21 -2.41 4.19
N VAL A 632 25.63 -3.61 4.60
CA VAL A 632 24.73 -4.76 4.83
C VAL A 632 23.61 -4.42 5.82
N ILE A 633 23.90 -3.67 6.87
CA ILE A 633 22.90 -3.19 7.83
C ILE A 633 21.89 -2.26 7.15
N MET A 634 22.33 -1.31 6.33
CA MET A 634 21.43 -0.44 5.56
C MET A 634 20.54 -1.21 4.58
N MET A 635 21.09 -2.25 3.96
CA MET A 635 20.33 -3.17 3.10
C MET A 635 19.30 -3.96 3.90
N SER A 636 19.71 -4.48 5.07
CA SER A 636 18.83 -5.24 5.96
C SER A 636 17.66 -4.39 6.44
N VAL A 637 17.86 -3.09 6.69
CA VAL A 637 16.77 -2.14 6.99
C VAL A 637 15.81 -2.04 5.82
N SER A 638 16.31 -1.83 4.60
CA SER A 638 15.45 -1.73 3.42
C SER A 638 14.62 -3.01 3.20
N LEU A 639 15.26 -4.18 3.28
CA LEU A 639 14.59 -5.47 3.09
C LEU A 639 13.59 -5.77 4.22
N ALA A 640 13.96 -5.45 5.47
CA ALA A 640 13.05 -5.57 6.59
C ALA A 640 11.82 -4.68 6.40
N LEU A 641 11.98 -3.46 5.89
CA LEU A 641 10.84 -2.57 5.63
C LEU A 641 9.89 -3.10 4.57
N THR A 642 10.43 -3.67 3.49
CA THR A 642 9.62 -4.26 2.42
C THR A 642 8.88 -5.51 2.88
N TYR A 643 9.53 -6.41 3.63
CA TYR A 643 8.96 -7.73 3.97
C TYR A 643 8.26 -7.86 5.29
N MET A 644 8.33 -6.83 6.12
CA MET A 644 7.85 -6.90 7.49
C MET A 644 6.38 -7.29 7.59
N ILE A 645 5.49 -6.59 6.87
CA ILE A 645 4.03 -6.80 6.99
C ILE A 645 3.68 -8.23 6.59
N ARG A 646 4.31 -8.73 5.53
CA ARG A 646 4.14 -10.09 5.03
C ARG A 646 4.68 -11.13 6.00
N ILE A 647 5.89 -10.98 6.53
CA ILE A 647 6.47 -11.95 7.48
C ILE A 647 5.59 -12.07 8.73
N VAL A 648 5.08 -10.95 9.25
CA VAL A 648 4.18 -10.94 10.41
C VAL A 648 2.89 -11.71 10.08
N SER A 649 2.31 -11.48 8.89
CA SER A 649 1.09 -12.16 8.43
C SER A 649 1.31 -13.66 8.19
N ASP A 650 2.35 -14.04 7.45
CA ASP A 650 2.64 -15.44 7.07
C ASP A 650 2.99 -16.29 8.30
N LEU A 651 3.78 -15.75 9.24
CA LEU A 651 4.13 -16.45 10.47
C LEU A 651 2.89 -16.76 11.32
N TYR A 652 1.88 -15.88 11.25
CA TYR A 652 0.62 -16.03 11.96
C TYR A 652 -0.32 -17.05 11.28
N VAL A 653 -0.53 -16.91 9.97
CA VAL A 653 -1.36 -17.85 9.17
C VAL A 653 -0.84 -19.28 9.28
N THR A 654 0.48 -19.46 9.13
CA THR A 654 1.12 -20.78 9.22
C THR A 654 0.88 -21.44 10.58
N GLN A 655 0.77 -20.64 11.64
CA GLN A 655 0.56 -21.13 13.00
C GLN A 655 -0.90 -21.44 13.32
N ARG A 656 -1.85 -20.64 12.83
CA ARG A 656 -3.29 -20.94 12.90
C ARG A 656 -3.59 -22.27 12.21
N LEU A 657 -2.93 -22.54 11.08
CA LEU A 657 -3.01 -23.82 10.37
C LEU A 657 -2.35 -24.99 11.13
N ALA A 658 -1.37 -24.72 11.99
CA ALA A 658 -0.66 -25.72 12.80
C ALA A 658 -1.32 -26.01 14.16
N GLY A 659 -2.44 -25.36 14.50
CA GLY A 659 -3.19 -25.61 15.74
C GLY A 659 -2.50 -25.13 17.03
N GLY A 660 -1.60 -24.14 16.95
CA GLY A 660 -0.95 -23.58 18.15
C GLY A 660 -1.89 -22.69 18.97
N ASP A 661 -1.66 -22.63 20.28
CA ASP A 661 -2.38 -21.71 21.18
C ASP A 661 -1.81 -20.28 21.06
N GLY A 662 -2.66 -19.34 20.61
CA GLY A 662 -2.28 -17.93 20.40
C GLY A 662 -1.85 -17.22 21.68
N ASP A 663 -2.39 -17.62 22.84
CA ASP A 663 -2.04 -17.06 24.14
C ASP A 663 -0.58 -17.38 24.51
N LEU A 664 -0.13 -18.59 24.21
CA LEU A 664 1.24 -19.04 24.50
C LEU A 664 2.28 -18.25 23.70
N ILE A 665 1.99 -17.95 22.44
CA ILE A 665 2.92 -17.19 21.58
C ILE A 665 3.02 -15.75 22.03
N ASN A 666 1.87 -15.12 22.31
CA ASN A 666 1.82 -13.78 22.86
C ASN A 666 2.54 -13.71 24.22
N ALA A 667 2.40 -14.75 25.05
CA ALA A 667 3.15 -14.89 26.30
C ALA A 667 4.66 -15.00 26.05
N VAL A 668 5.12 -15.84 25.13
CA VAL A 668 6.56 -16.00 24.82
C VAL A 668 7.16 -14.72 24.25
N MET A 669 6.48 -14.11 23.28
CA MET A 669 6.95 -12.90 22.60
C MET A 669 7.00 -11.69 23.54
N SER A 670 6.02 -11.55 24.44
CA SER A 670 6.01 -10.47 25.43
C SER A 670 7.12 -10.55 26.48
N ILE A 671 7.68 -11.74 26.77
CA ILE A 671 8.84 -11.90 27.67
C ILE A 671 10.11 -11.33 27.04
N ILE A 672 10.24 -11.35 25.71
CA ILE A 672 11.47 -10.94 25.03
C ILE A 672 11.74 -9.45 25.32
N PRO A 673 12.81 -9.11 26.08
CA PRO A 673 12.99 -7.76 26.62
C PRO A 673 13.14 -6.70 25.55
N PHE A 674 13.95 -6.96 24.53
CA PHE A 674 14.07 -6.14 23.33
C PHE A 674 14.02 -7.06 22.11
N PRO A 675 13.17 -6.79 21.12
CA PRO A 675 12.40 -5.56 20.93
C PRO A 675 10.91 -5.61 21.34
N PHE A 676 10.40 -6.73 21.84
CA PHE A 676 8.95 -6.95 21.86
C PHE A 676 8.22 -6.49 23.14
N SER A 677 8.80 -6.69 24.34
CA SER A 677 8.10 -6.41 25.60
C SER A 677 7.51 -5.00 25.72
N GLY A 678 8.22 -3.99 25.21
CA GLY A 678 7.74 -2.61 25.16
C GLY A 678 6.56 -2.42 24.20
N GLY A 679 6.57 -3.09 23.05
CA GLY A 679 5.47 -3.05 22.09
C GLY A 679 4.20 -3.71 22.61
N TYR A 680 4.33 -4.85 23.28
CA TYR A 680 3.20 -5.55 23.90
C TYR A 680 2.52 -4.72 24.99
N LEU A 681 3.28 -4.01 25.83
CA LEU A 681 2.71 -3.12 26.84
C LEU A 681 1.88 -1.98 26.21
N VAL A 682 2.37 -1.43 25.10
CA VAL A 682 1.64 -0.39 24.36
C VAL A 682 0.38 -0.98 23.73
N ALA A 683 0.44 -2.17 23.13
CA ALA A 683 -0.73 -2.85 22.56
C ALA A 683 -1.82 -3.12 23.63
N LEU A 684 -1.42 -3.59 24.81
CA LEU A 684 -2.29 -3.84 25.96
C LEU A 684 -3.01 -2.59 26.48
N SER A 685 -2.54 -1.38 26.16
CA SER A 685 -3.19 -0.13 26.56
C SER A 685 -4.37 0.26 25.66
N VAL A 686 -4.54 -0.40 24.52
CA VAL A 686 -5.61 -0.14 23.54
C VAL A 686 -6.74 -1.18 23.65
N ILE A 687 -6.40 -2.43 23.96
CA ILE A 687 -7.34 -3.55 24.01
C ILE A 687 -8.07 -3.56 25.37
N PRO A 688 -9.41 -3.78 25.41
CA PRO A 688 -10.17 -3.89 26.66
C PRO A 688 -9.63 -4.99 27.58
N SER A 689 -9.50 -4.72 28.88
CA SER A 689 -8.88 -5.63 29.84
C SER A 689 -9.64 -6.93 30.09
N GLY A 690 -10.91 -7.03 29.68
CA GLY A 690 -11.74 -8.22 29.86
C GLY A 690 -11.48 -9.35 28.86
N GLU A 691 -10.77 -9.05 27.77
CA GLU A 691 -10.62 -9.95 26.62
C GLU A 691 -9.21 -10.56 26.50
N VAL A 692 -8.27 -10.14 27.36
CA VAL A 692 -6.87 -10.57 27.31
C VAL A 692 -6.54 -11.52 28.46
N ALA A 693 -5.88 -12.64 28.15
CA ALA A 693 -5.43 -13.60 29.15
C ALA A 693 -4.52 -12.95 30.22
N PRO A 694 -4.77 -13.17 31.54
CA PRO A 694 -3.97 -12.58 32.63
C PRO A 694 -2.47 -12.91 32.55
N MET A 695 -2.13 -14.07 31.96
CA MET A 695 -0.74 -14.50 31.77
C MET A 695 0.08 -13.50 30.94
N ILE A 696 -0.52 -12.87 29.92
CA ILE A 696 0.16 -11.94 29.00
C ILE A 696 0.62 -10.67 29.74
N TYR A 697 -0.15 -10.18 30.72
CA TYR A 697 0.25 -9.04 31.55
C TYR A 697 1.49 -9.38 32.40
N VAL A 698 1.55 -10.58 32.96
CA VAL A 698 2.67 -11.03 33.80
C VAL A 698 3.94 -11.19 32.97
N THR A 699 3.84 -11.84 31.81
CA THR A 699 4.98 -12.06 30.91
C THR A 699 5.55 -10.74 30.37
N THR A 700 4.67 -9.80 29.99
CA THR A 700 5.07 -8.45 29.55
C THR A 700 5.79 -7.68 30.66
N ALA A 701 5.31 -7.76 31.91
CA ALA A 701 5.95 -7.11 33.05
C ALA A 701 7.36 -7.68 33.34
N ILE A 702 7.53 -8.99 33.22
CA ILE A 702 8.85 -9.65 33.37
C ILE A 702 9.80 -9.16 32.27
N GLY A 703 9.36 -9.17 31.01
CA GLY A 703 10.17 -8.72 29.88
C GLY A 703 10.66 -7.27 30.03
N LEU A 704 9.78 -6.37 30.46
CA LEU A 704 10.12 -4.97 30.75
C LEU A 704 11.10 -4.83 31.93
N GLY A 705 10.93 -5.63 32.98
CA GLY A 705 11.86 -5.66 34.11
C GLY A 705 13.28 -6.03 33.68
N ILE A 706 13.41 -7.02 32.81
CA ILE A 706 14.70 -7.42 32.23
C ILE A 706 15.26 -6.30 31.34
N LEU A 707 14.42 -5.64 30.52
CA LEU A 707 14.84 -4.53 29.67
C LEU A 707 15.37 -3.35 30.51
N ALA A 708 14.73 -3.04 31.63
CA ALA A 708 15.19 -2.00 32.55
C ALA A 708 16.55 -2.35 33.18
N LEU A 709 16.75 -3.61 33.58
CA LEU A 709 18.04 -4.09 34.12
C LEU A 709 19.15 -4.05 33.06
N MET A 710 18.86 -4.49 31.83
CA MET A 710 19.80 -4.39 30.69
C MET A 710 20.18 -2.94 30.42
N THR A 711 19.19 -2.04 30.40
CA THR A 711 19.40 -0.60 30.20
C THR A 711 20.28 0.00 31.29
N TYR A 712 20.07 -0.38 32.55
CA TYR A 712 20.91 0.03 33.66
C TYR A 712 22.36 -0.47 33.51
N GLY A 713 22.54 -1.74 33.11
CA GLY A 713 23.85 -2.34 32.84
C GLY A 713 24.63 -1.61 31.73
N VAL A 714 23.99 -1.44 30.56
CA VAL A 714 24.55 -0.74 29.40
C VAL A 714 24.92 0.70 29.74
N ARG A 715 24.04 1.43 30.43
CA ARG A 715 24.32 2.79 30.92
C ARG A 715 25.54 2.83 31.84
N ARG A 716 25.65 1.90 32.80
CA ARG A 716 26.76 1.86 33.75
C ARG A 716 28.10 1.58 33.08
N VAL A 717 28.15 0.77 32.04
CA VAL A 717 29.38 0.51 31.26
C VAL A 717 29.67 1.70 30.34
N GLY A 718 28.66 2.25 29.66
CA GLY A 718 28.80 3.38 28.76
C GLY A 718 29.34 4.63 29.45
N LEU A 719 28.88 4.94 30.67
CA LEU A 719 29.42 6.05 31.47
C LEU A 719 30.90 5.87 31.83
N ARG A 720 31.34 4.65 32.13
CA ARG A 720 32.77 4.36 32.40
C ARG A 720 33.63 4.54 31.15
N VAL A 721 33.10 4.20 29.99
CA VAL A 721 33.76 4.40 28.69
C VAL A 721 33.88 5.89 28.38
N LEU A 722 32.81 6.67 28.55
CA LEU A 722 32.85 8.13 28.40
C LEU A 722 33.82 8.78 29.38
N GLU A 723 33.91 8.29 30.61
CA GLU A 723 34.87 8.78 31.61
C GLU A 723 36.32 8.53 31.19
N ARG A 724 36.62 7.36 30.61
CA ARG A 724 37.95 7.04 30.09
C ARG A 724 38.35 7.99 28.96
N VAL A 725 37.45 8.18 27.99
CA VAL A 725 37.67 9.07 26.85
C VAL A 725 37.86 10.52 27.31
N ALA A 726 37.04 10.98 28.26
CA ALA A 726 37.15 12.32 28.85
C ALA A 726 38.47 12.58 29.60
N LYS A 727 39.19 11.53 30.04
CA LYS A 727 40.51 11.63 30.68
C LYS A 727 41.67 11.68 29.69
N GLY A 728 41.42 11.55 28.37
CA GLY A 728 42.46 11.54 27.35
C GLY A 728 43.49 10.42 27.53
N GLN A 729 43.10 9.30 28.15
CA GLN A 729 43.99 8.15 28.29
C GLN A 729 44.21 7.50 26.92
N GLU A 730 45.47 7.32 26.53
CA GLU A 730 45.82 6.59 25.32
C GLU A 730 45.21 5.17 25.34
N MET A 731 44.77 4.71 24.17
CA MET A 731 44.12 3.40 24.05
C MET A 731 45.08 2.28 24.50
N PRO A 732 44.68 1.40 25.42
CA PRO A 732 45.51 0.26 25.82
C PRO A 732 45.73 -0.67 24.61
N GLY A 733 46.98 -0.85 24.20
CA GLY A 733 47.39 -1.71 23.08
C GLY A 733 48.10 -1.01 21.92
N VAL A 734 48.25 0.31 21.93
CA VAL A 734 49.10 1.04 20.98
C VAL A 734 50.54 0.99 21.49
N GLY A 735 51.28 -0.07 21.15
CA GLY A 735 52.73 -0.09 21.37
C GLY A 735 53.42 1.03 20.57
N PRO A 736 54.56 1.57 21.07
CA PRO A 736 55.29 2.63 20.38
C PRO A 736 55.61 2.16 18.95
N GLY A 737 55.10 2.89 17.97
CA GLY A 737 55.23 2.54 16.56
C GLY A 737 56.70 2.38 16.19
N HIS A 738 57.06 1.19 15.70
CA HIS A 738 58.32 1.04 14.96
C HIS A 738 58.17 1.80 13.65
N VAL A 739 58.70 3.02 13.61
CA VAL A 739 59.01 3.69 12.34
C VAL A 739 60.05 2.81 11.67
N ALA A 740 59.63 2.05 10.65
CA ALA A 740 60.56 1.26 9.87
C ALA A 740 61.66 2.19 9.34
N SER A 741 62.90 1.91 9.71
CA SER A 741 64.06 2.64 9.17
C SER A 741 63.98 2.64 7.66
N VAL A 742 64.21 3.81 7.05
CA VAL A 742 64.04 4.15 5.62
C VAL A 742 64.90 3.28 4.65
N GLY A 743 65.60 2.25 5.16
CA GLY A 743 66.59 1.46 4.42
C GLY A 743 66.06 0.46 3.39
N ASP A 744 64.85 -0.11 3.54
CA ASP A 744 64.40 -1.23 2.68
C ASP A 744 63.12 -0.93 1.88
N ILE A 745 63.10 0.18 1.14
CA ILE A 745 62.03 0.42 0.17
C ILE A 745 62.37 -0.36 -1.11
N LYS A 746 61.79 -1.56 -1.26
CA LYS A 746 61.83 -2.31 -2.53
C LYS A 746 61.02 -1.57 -3.61
N ILE A 747 61.72 -0.86 -4.49
CA ILE A 747 61.12 -0.20 -5.66
C ILE A 747 60.83 -1.28 -6.71
N ALA A 748 59.55 -1.52 -7.01
CA ALA A 748 59.12 -2.41 -8.08
C ALA A 748 58.52 -1.59 -9.23
N THR A 749 59.07 -1.72 -10.43
CA THR A 749 58.55 -1.06 -11.64
C THR A 749 57.30 -1.79 -12.15
N ARG A 750 56.30 -1.04 -12.60
CA ARG A 750 55.03 -1.55 -13.16
C ARG A 750 54.63 -0.74 -14.39
N LYS A 751 53.80 -1.33 -15.26
CA LYS A 751 53.20 -0.61 -16.39
C LYS A 751 52.34 0.56 -15.87
N PRO A 752 52.33 1.73 -16.54
CA PRO A 752 51.62 2.92 -16.04
C PRO A 752 50.16 2.66 -15.67
N ILE A 753 49.39 2.02 -16.56
CA ILE A 753 47.96 1.74 -16.34
C ILE A 753 47.73 0.85 -15.11
N SER A 754 48.52 -0.20 -14.91
CA SER A 754 48.36 -1.09 -13.75
C SER A 754 48.83 -0.45 -12.44
N ALA A 755 49.79 0.49 -12.51
CA ALA A 755 50.18 1.30 -11.37
C ALA A 755 49.05 2.26 -10.94
N PHE A 756 48.40 2.94 -11.90
CA PHE A 756 47.27 3.83 -11.63
C PHE A 756 46.05 3.12 -11.08
N MET A 757 45.68 1.95 -11.63
CA MET A 757 44.56 1.14 -11.12
C MET A 757 44.80 0.72 -9.68
N ARG A 758 45.98 0.16 -9.38
CA ARG A 758 46.35 -0.27 -8.02
C ARG A 758 46.38 0.91 -7.05
N ASN A 759 46.91 2.05 -7.46
CA ASN A 759 46.94 3.24 -6.62
C ASN A 759 45.52 3.74 -6.30
N SER A 760 44.64 3.79 -7.29
CA SER A 760 43.24 4.24 -7.11
C SER A 760 42.48 3.36 -6.11
N ILE A 761 42.64 2.03 -6.19
CA ILE A 761 42.02 1.07 -5.27
C ILE A 761 42.64 1.18 -3.85
N LEU A 762 43.97 1.31 -3.76
CA LEU A 762 44.65 1.41 -2.47
C LEU A 762 44.35 2.72 -1.74
N VAL A 763 44.21 3.81 -2.48
CA VAL A 763 43.89 5.12 -1.93
C VAL A 763 42.42 5.15 -1.50
N SER A 764 41.51 4.68 -2.36
CA SER A 764 40.08 4.56 -2.02
C SER A 764 39.82 3.65 -0.81
N SER A 765 40.59 2.57 -0.64
CA SER A 765 40.47 1.67 0.51
C SER A 765 41.04 2.21 1.84
N ARG A 766 41.76 3.33 1.81
CA ARG A 766 42.30 3.96 3.03
C ARG A 766 41.31 4.93 3.69
N ASP A 767 40.39 5.49 2.92
CA ASP A 767 39.36 6.43 3.40
C ASP A 767 37.99 5.75 3.48
N MET A 768 37.32 5.95 4.61
CA MET A 768 36.02 5.35 4.88
C MET A 768 34.94 5.84 3.92
N GLY A 769 34.96 7.14 3.60
CA GLY A 769 34.01 7.73 2.66
C GLY A 769 34.19 7.07 1.29
N SER A 770 35.42 7.11 0.78
CA SER A 770 35.72 6.63 -0.57
C SER A 770 35.44 5.13 -0.79
N LEU A 771 35.64 4.30 0.23
CA LEU A 771 35.33 2.87 0.15
C LEU A 771 33.83 2.58 0.03
N VAL A 772 32.96 3.36 0.69
CA VAL A 772 31.49 3.18 0.57
C VAL A 772 31.05 3.42 -0.87
N TYR A 773 31.51 4.50 -1.50
CA TYR A 773 31.23 4.81 -2.90
C TYR A 773 31.82 3.78 -3.88
N LEU A 774 32.88 3.06 -3.50
CA LEU A 774 33.42 1.94 -4.28
C LEU A 774 32.51 0.70 -4.22
N ILE A 775 31.89 0.43 -3.07
CA ILE A 775 31.09 -0.77 -2.81
C ILE A 775 29.62 -0.57 -3.21
N MET A 776 29.06 0.63 -3.06
CA MET A 776 27.65 0.90 -3.33
C MET A 776 27.16 0.56 -4.75
N PRO A 777 27.96 0.74 -5.82
CA PRO A 777 27.64 0.23 -7.16
C PRO A 777 27.39 -1.28 -7.23
N ILE A 778 27.99 -2.04 -6.32
CA ILE A 778 27.80 -3.48 -6.21
C ILE A 778 26.53 -3.80 -5.43
N MET A 779 26.25 -3.03 -4.38
CA MET A 779 25.20 -3.36 -3.42
C MET A 779 23.82 -2.83 -3.81
N LEU A 780 23.72 -1.62 -4.40
CA LEU A 780 22.43 -1.01 -4.73
C LEU A 780 21.57 -1.90 -5.66
N PRO A 781 22.14 -2.47 -6.74
CA PRO A 781 21.39 -3.41 -7.58
C PRO A 781 20.89 -4.65 -6.83
N PHE A 782 21.70 -5.16 -5.88
CA PHE A 782 21.34 -6.32 -5.08
C PHE A 782 20.15 -6.03 -4.16
N ILE A 783 20.10 -4.86 -3.50
CA ILE A 783 18.95 -4.47 -2.66
C ILE A 783 17.67 -4.48 -3.48
N MET A 784 17.73 -3.86 -4.65
CA MET A 784 16.56 -3.67 -5.51
C MET A 784 16.05 -5.01 -6.05
N ILE A 785 16.94 -5.93 -6.38
CA ILE A 785 16.55 -7.25 -6.89
C ILE A 785 15.99 -8.13 -5.79
N VAL A 786 16.64 -8.19 -4.62
CA VAL A 786 16.06 -8.91 -3.49
C VAL A 786 14.69 -8.33 -3.13
N SER A 787 14.47 -7.02 -3.33
CA SER A 787 13.16 -6.35 -3.18
C SER A 787 12.12 -6.83 -4.20
N LEU A 788 12.53 -7.17 -5.43
CA LEU A 788 11.66 -7.68 -6.49
C LEU A 788 11.32 -9.17 -6.32
N MET A 789 12.24 -9.99 -5.81
CA MET A 789 12.09 -11.47 -5.69
C MET A 789 10.98 -11.97 -4.75
N SER A 790 10.16 -11.09 -4.21
CA SER A 790 9.34 -11.34 -3.02
C SER A 790 7.86 -11.12 -3.19
N ASP A 791 7.42 -10.53 -4.29
CA ASP A 791 6.02 -10.56 -4.66
C ASP A 791 5.76 -11.94 -5.25
N SER A 792 5.07 -12.79 -4.49
CA SER A 792 4.68 -14.14 -4.94
C SER A 792 3.40 -14.13 -5.78
N GLU A 793 2.71 -13.00 -5.87
CA GLU A 793 1.54 -12.80 -6.73
C GLU A 793 1.93 -12.33 -8.15
N ILE A 794 3.18 -11.90 -8.34
CA ILE A 794 3.72 -11.58 -9.65
C ILE A 794 4.42 -12.83 -10.16
N GLY A 795 3.69 -13.67 -10.88
CA GLY A 795 4.26 -14.77 -11.63
C GLY A 795 5.43 -14.30 -12.51
N MET A 796 6.41 -15.18 -12.72
CA MET A 796 7.40 -15.14 -13.81
C MET A 796 7.73 -13.73 -14.35
N PHE A 797 8.76 -13.07 -13.80
CA PHE A 797 9.16 -11.72 -14.22
C PHE A 797 9.46 -11.64 -15.72
N ASP A 798 8.85 -10.69 -16.43
CA ASP A 798 9.30 -10.34 -17.77
C ASP A 798 10.79 -9.92 -17.70
N PRO A 799 11.69 -10.53 -18.51
CA PRO A 799 13.12 -10.19 -18.55
C PRO A 799 13.41 -8.70 -18.72
N VAL A 800 12.47 -7.93 -19.28
CA VAL A 800 12.56 -6.48 -19.49
C VAL A 800 12.49 -5.69 -18.18
N VAL A 801 11.79 -6.17 -17.16
CA VAL A 801 11.56 -5.41 -15.91
C VAL A 801 12.85 -5.23 -15.10
N PRO A 802 13.59 -6.29 -14.71
CA PRO A 802 14.86 -6.14 -14.01
C PRO A 802 15.90 -5.34 -14.81
N TYR A 803 15.81 -5.38 -16.14
CA TYR A 803 16.67 -4.63 -17.04
C TYR A 803 16.44 -3.14 -17.00
N LEU A 804 15.19 -2.69 -17.17
CA LEU A 804 14.87 -1.26 -17.11
C LEU A 804 15.24 -0.68 -15.73
N PHE A 805 15.04 -1.46 -14.67
CA PHE A 805 15.46 -1.08 -13.32
C PHE A 805 16.98 -0.92 -13.20
N TYR A 806 17.76 -1.94 -13.58
CA TYR A 806 19.21 -1.85 -13.49
C TYR A 806 19.74 -0.70 -14.35
N LEU A 807 19.24 -0.59 -15.58
CA LEU A 807 19.60 0.43 -16.54
C LEU A 807 19.30 1.85 -16.02
N GLY A 808 18.15 2.08 -15.39
CA GLY A 808 17.81 3.36 -14.74
C GLY A 808 18.73 3.74 -13.57
N THR A 809 19.33 2.75 -12.90
CA THR A 809 20.30 3.01 -11.82
C THR A 809 21.72 3.24 -12.32
N THR A 810 22.06 2.77 -13.53
CA THR A 810 23.45 2.81 -14.03
C THR A 810 24.10 4.19 -14.04
N PRO A 811 23.44 5.31 -14.45
CA PRO A 811 24.07 6.63 -14.39
C PRO A 811 24.47 7.00 -12.96
N PHE A 812 23.60 6.74 -11.98
CA PHE A 812 23.87 7.01 -10.58
C PHE A 812 25.08 6.22 -10.07
N LEU A 813 25.16 4.92 -10.39
CA LEU A 813 26.29 4.07 -10.00
C LEU A 813 27.62 4.56 -10.57
N ILE A 814 27.61 5.04 -11.83
CA ILE A 814 28.82 5.53 -12.51
C ILE A 814 29.33 6.82 -11.86
N ASN A 815 28.42 7.75 -11.58
CA ASN A 815 28.75 8.97 -10.84
C ASN A 815 29.32 8.65 -9.46
N MET A 816 28.72 7.68 -8.77
CA MET A 816 29.17 7.27 -7.45
C MET A 816 30.59 6.72 -7.48
N ALA A 817 30.88 5.77 -8.38
CA ALA A 817 32.19 5.15 -8.52
C ALA A 817 33.30 6.15 -8.94
N LEU A 818 32.97 7.13 -9.79
CA LEU A 818 33.94 8.07 -10.33
C LEU A 818 34.23 9.25 -9.40
N SER A 819 33.23 9.72 -8.65
CA SER A 819 33.38 10.87 -7.74
C SER A 819 34.47 10.68 -6.67
N THR A 820 34.74 9.43 -6.26
CA THR A 820 35.81 9.10 -5.30
C THR A 820 37.20 9.04 -5.90
N ALA A 821 37.31 8.63 -7.16
CA ALA A 821 38.60 8.57 -7.85
C ALA A 821 39.18 9.98 -8.05
N ASP A 822 38.33 11.00 -8.07
CA ASP A 822 38.72 12.41 -8.24
C ASP A 822 39.21 13.06 -6.94
N ALA A 823 38.74 12.58 -5.77
CA ALA A 823 38.99 13.26 -4.51
C ALA A 823 40.42 13.07 -3.97
N GLN A 824 41.12 11.99 -4.31
CA GLN A 824 42.30 11.57 -3.53
C GLN A 824 43.61 11.46 -4.31
N ILE A 825 43.59 11.68 -5.62
CA ILE A 825 44.77 11.53 -6.50
C ILE A 825 45.62 12.83 -6.57
N GLY A 826 45.07 13.97 -6.11
CA GLY A 826 45.63 15.31 -6.36
C GLY A 826 46.98 15.67 -5.73
N GLY A 827 47.39 15.02 -4.63
CA GLY A 827 48.51 15.54 -3.83
C GLY A 827 49.91 15.16 -4.33
N ILE A 828 50.10 13.91 -4.76
CA ILE A 828 51.44 13.37 -5.12
C ILE A 828 51.61 13.32 -6.64
N LEU A 829 50.51 13.11 -7.37
CA LEU A 829 50.55 12.94 -8.82
C LEU A 829 50.64 14.28 -9.57
N SER A 830 50.13 15.38 -9.02
CA SER A 830 50.29 16.72 -9.61
C SER A 830 51.76 17.15 -9.81
N ALA A 831 52.70 16.50 -9.13
CA ALA A 831 54.14 16.77 -9.22
C ALA A 831 54.89 15.88 -10.24
N ILE A 832 54.26 14.85 -10.81
CA ILE A 832 54.91 13.91 -11.74
C ILE A 832 54.34 14.10 -13.15
N PRO A 833 55.17 14.25 -14.21
CA PRO A 833 54.68 14.36 -15.57
C PRO A 833 54.13 13.01 -16.04
N PHE A 834 52.82 12.90 -16.21
CA PHE A 834 52.16 11.73 -16.80
C PHE A 834 51.21 12.13 -17.94
N ARG A 835 50.94 11.19 -18.84
CA ARG A 835 49.99 11.37 -19.93
C ARG A 835 48.55 11.24 -19.41
N MET A 836 47.73 12.26 -19.63
CA MET A 836 46.34 12.29 -19.14
C MET A 836 45.47 11.19 -19.76
N MET A 837 45.80 10.77 -20.99
CA MET A 837 45.15 9.64 -21.66
C MET A 837 45.35 8.30 -20.94
N ASP A 838 46.53 8.05 -20.35
CA ASP A 838 46.80 6.82 -19.59
C ASP A 838 45.99 6.79 -18.29
N LEU A 839 45.75 7.97 -17.68
CA LEU A 839 44.89 8.11 -16.51
C LEU A 839 43.42 7.90 -16.88
N PHE A 840 42.95 8.45 -18.01
CA PHE A 840 41.59 8.22 -18.53
C PHE A 840 41.33 6.72 -18.76
N ARG A 841 42.24 6.03 -19.46
CA ARG A 841 42.16 4.57 -19.69
C ARG A 841 42.21 3.74 -18.41
N SER A 842 43.00 4.16 -17.42
CA SER A 842 43.02 3.51 -16.11
C SER A 842 41.71 3.67 -15.34
N LYS A 843 41.06 4.84 -15.40
CA LYS A 843 39.78 5.06 -14.71
C LYS A 843 38.66 4.24 -15.36
N TRP A 844 38.66 4.19 -16.68
CA TRP A 844 37.77 3.35 -17.47
C TRP A 844 37.82 1.87 -17.04
N ASN A 845 39.00 1.25 -17.02
CA ASN A 845 39.17 -0.15 -16.61
C ASN A 845 38.62 -0.44 -15.20
N ASN A 846 38.81 0.49 -14.25
CA ASN A 846 38.30 0.32 -12.90
C ASN A 846 36.77 0.26 -12.86
N ILE A 847 36.09 1.12 -13.63
CA ILE A 847 34.61 1.14 -13.66
C ILE A 847 34.07 -0.15 -14.26
N VAL A 848 34.66 -0.63 -15.36
CA VAL A 848 34.24 -1.88 -16.00
C VAL A 848 34.31 -3.03 -15.02
N ILE A 849 35.41 -3.15 -14.27
CA ILE A 849 35.57 -4.20 -13.28
C ILE A 849 34.54 -4.06 -12.14
N LEU A 850 34.35 -2.83 -11.63
CA LEU A 850 33.42 -2.59 -10.52
C LEU A 850 31.95 -2.84 -10.88
N MET A 851 31.57 -2.66 -12.15
CA MET A 851 30.19 -2.79 -12.60
C MET A 851 29.86 -4.13 -13.27
N ALA A 852 30.87 -4.82 -13.83
CA ALA A 852 30.67 -6.16 -14.38
C ALA A 852 30.40 -7.21 -13.28
N ILE A 853 31.02 -7.05 -12.11
CA ILE A 853 30.81 -7.95 -10.96
C ILE A 853 29.33 -8.00 -10.51
N PRO A 854 28.67 -6.87 -10.19
CA PRO A 854 27.26 -6.91 -9.79
C PRO A 854 26.35 -7.40 -10.90
N LEU A 855 26.60 -6.99 -12.15
CA LEU A 855 25.84 -7.48 -13.30
C LEU A 855 25.88 -9.02 -13.38
N PHE A 856 27.05 -9.64 -13.18
CA PHE A 856 27.19 -11.09 -13.20
C PHE A 856 26.47 -11.77 -12.03
N VAL A 857 26.55 -11.19 -10.82
CA VAL A 857 25.84 -11.70 -9.63
C VAL A 857 24.32 -11.68 -9.87
N ILE A 858 23.80 -10.61 -10.46
CA ILE A 858 22.38 -10.45 -10.78
C ILE A 858 21.91 -11.51 -11.77
N ILE A 859 22.69 -11.71 -12.83
CA ILE A 859 22.41 -12.73 -13.83
C ILE A 859 22.26 -14.10 -13.13
N ILE A 860 23.20 -14.47 -12.25
CA ILE A 860 23.16 -15.75 -11.53
C ILE A 860 21.92 -15.87 -10.63
N LEU A 861 21.60 -14.83 -9.85
CA LEU A 861 20.51 -14.88 -8.88
C LEU A 861 19.14 -15.00 -9.55
N LEU A 862 18.94 -14.29 -10.67
CA LEU A 862 17.66 -14.23 -11.36
C LEU A 862 17.50 -15.27 -12.48
N TYR A 863 18.57 -15.98 -12.85
CA TYR A 863 18.56 -16.93 -13.97
C TYR A 863 17.43 -17.96 -13.88
N ASN A 864 17.17 -18.51 -12.69
CA ASN A 864 16.14 -19.53 -12.48
C ASN A 864 14.75 -18.96 -12.23
N GLN A 865 14.59 -17.64 -12.14
CA GLN A 865 13.34 -16.98 -11.76
C GLN A 865 12.64 -16.27 -12.92
N VAL A 866 13.34 -16.06 -14.04
CA VAL A 866 12.85 -15.32 -15.20
C VAL A 866 12.45 -16.30 -16.31
N PRO A 867 11.20 -16.30 -16.81
CA PRO A 867 10.82 -16.95 -18.07
C PRO A 867 11.76 -16.51 -19.19
N GLU A 868 12.26 -17.45 -20.00
CA GLU A 868 13.25 -17.17 -21.05
C GLU A 868 14.58 -16.61 -20.51
N SER A 869 15.18 -17.34 -19.58
CA SER A 869 16.46 -16.99 -18.93
C SER A 869 17.61 -16.68 -19.92
N THR A 870 17.58 -17.22 -21.14
CA THR A 870 18.51 -16.89 -22.21
C THR A 870 18.37 -15.45 -22.71
N HIS A 871 17.14 -14.97 -22.94
CA HIS A 871 16.87 -13.59 -23.35
C HIS A 871 17.25 -12.61 -22.24
N PHE A 872 16.96 -12.95 -21.00
CA PHE A 872 17.39 -12.19 -19.83
C PHE A 872 18.91 -12.00 -19.78
N VAL A 873 19.68 -13.09 -19.94
CA VAL A 873 21.15 -13.03 -19.95
C VAL A 873 21.66 -12.13 -21.06
N ILE A 874 21.16 -12.29 -22.28
CA ILE A 874 21.59 -11.49 -23.45
C ILE A 874 21.36 -10.00 -23.22
N LEU A 875 20.19 -9.67 -22.68
CA LEU A 875 19.78 -8.31 -22.40
C LEU A 875 20.52 -7.69 -21.20
N MET A 876 20.84 -8.46 -20.16
CA MET A 876 21.73 -8.00 -19.08
C MET A 876 23.14 -7.68 -19.60
N ILE A 877 23.73 -8.55 -20.43
CA ILE A 877 25.07 -8.33 -20.99
C ILE A 877 25.09 -7.10 -21.91
N SER A 878 23.96 -6.76 -22.55
CA SER A 878 23.85 -5.59 -23.42
C SER A 878 24.06 -4.23 -22.74
N ILE A 879 24.05 -4.19 -21.41
CA ILE A 879 24.28 -2.97 -20.64
C ILE A 879 25.78 -2.60 -20.64
N LEU A 880 26.69 -3.57 -20.83
CA LEU A 880 28.14 -3.36 -20.72
C LEU A 880 28.66 -2.25 -21.67
N PRO A 881 28.35 -2.25 -22.98
CA PRO A 881 28.77 -1.17 -23.88
C PRO A 881 28.23 0.20 -23.45
N MET A 882 26.98 0.26 -22.98
CA MET A 882 26.35 1.51 -22.53
C MET A 882 27.06 2.08 -21.28
N MET A 883 27.50 1.22 -20.35
CA MET A 883 28.32 1.67 -19.21
C MET A 883 29.60 2.37 -19.66
N LEU A 884 30.24 1.92 -20.75
CA LEU A 884 31.46 2.54 -21.28
C LEU A 884 31.20 3.94 -21.82
N VAL A 885 30.08 4.12 -22.52
CA VAL A 885 29.62 5.40 -23.04
C VAL A 885 29.37 6.36 -21.87
N LEU A 886 28.58 5.93 -20.90
CA LEU A 886 28.22 6.76 -19.74
C LEU A 886 29.44 7.16 -18.89
N ALA A 887 30.39 6.23 -18.69
CA ALA A 887 31.65 6.51 -18.00
C ALA A 887 32.51 7.53 -18.75
N SER A 888 32.64 7.39 -20.07
CA SER A 888 33.41 8.32 -20.91
C SER A 888 32.78 9.70 -20.90
N LEU A 889 31.45 9.76 -20.98
CA LEU A 889 30.68 10.99 -20.96
C LEU A 889 30.80 11.71 -19.61
N TYR A 890 30.82 10.99 -18.47
CA TYR A 890 31.14 11.58 -17.17
C TYR A 890 32.53 12.20 -17.17
N LEU A 891 33.56 11.43 -17.54
CA LEU A 891 34.95 11.86 -17.44
C LEU A 891 35.22 13.11 -18.30
N MET A 892 34.66 13.17 -19.50
CA MET A 892 34.78 14.32 -20.39
C MET A 892 34.00 15.54 -19.89
N SER A 893 32.72 15.37 -19.53
CA SER A 893 31.89 16.47 -19.02
C SER A 893 32.42 17.03 -17.69
N TYR A 894 32.96 16.17 -16.84
CA TYR A 894 33.64 16.55 -15.61
C TYR A 894 34.90 17.38 -15.88
N SER A 895 35.75 16.92 -16.81
CA SER A 895 36.96 17.66 -17.24
C SER A 895 36.63 19.04 -17.83
N LEU A 896 35.53 19.14 -18.60
CA LEU A 896 35.03 20.42 -19.13
C LEU A 896 34.50 21.35 -18.03
N ALA A 897 33.74 20.80 -17.07
CA ALA A 897 33.07 21.58 -16.03
C ALA A 897 34.01 22.05 -14.91
N PHE A 898 35.05 21.27 -14.60
CA PHE A 898 35.89 21.45 -13.41
C PHE A 898 37.39 21.50 -13.69
N GLY A 899 37.87 21.10 -14.88
CA GLY A 899 39.21 20.55 -15.07
C GLY A 899 40.29 21.42 -15.70
N THR A 900 40.07 22.69 -16.05
CA THR A 900 41.09 23.44 -16.81
C THR A 900 42.19 24.02 -15.91
N MET A 901 43.43 23.53 -16.02
CA MET A 901 44.62 24.15 -15.43
C MET A 901 45.56 24.65 -16.53
N ASN A 902 45.93 25.93 -16.52
CA ASN A 902 46.82 26.56 -17.52
C ASN A 902 46.42 26.27 -18.99
N GLY A 903 45.12 26.31 -19.29
CA GLY A 903 44.61 26.07 -20.65
C GLY A 903 44.56 24.59 -21.08
N LYS A 904 45.04 23.65 -20.25
CA LYS A 904 44.95 22.20 -20.50
C LYS A 904 43.84 21.55 -19.67
N HIS A 905 43.15 20.58 -20.25
CA HIS A 905 42.11 19.82 -19.59
C HIS A 905 42.71 18.80 -18.61
N THR A 906 42.22 18.80 -17.38
CA THR A 906 42.67 17.91 -16.32
C THR A 906 41.51 17.32 -15.53
N PHE A 907 41.73 16.20 -14.86
CA PHE A 907 40.73 15.61 -13.96
C PHE A 907 40.77 16.22 -12.54
N PHE A 908 41.56 17.27 -12.33
CA PHE A 908 41.63 17.95 -11.05
C PHE A 908 40.57 19.04 -10.96
N MET A 909 39.85 19.08 -9.84
CA MET A 909 38.82 20.09 -9.62
C MET A 909 39.46 21.46 -9.38
N SER A 910 39.56 22.27 -10.45
CA SER A 910 40.15 23.62 -10.44
C SER A 910 39.11 24.74 -10.30
N ARG A 911 37.90 24.57 -10.85
CA ARG A 911 36.81 25.57 -10.81
C ARG A 911 35.64 25.12 -9.91
N ILE A 912 35.52 25.67 -8.71
CA ILE A 912 34.55 25.17 -7.69
C ILE A 912 33.17 25.86 -7.77
N ASP A 913 33.02 26.91 -8.58
CA ASP A 913 31.77 27.67 -8.67
C ASP A 913 30.61 26.85 -9.22
N ASN A 914 29.43 27.02 -8.62
CA ASN A 914 28.18 26.34 -8.96
C ASN A 914 28.30 24.81 -9.04
N LYS A 915 29.09 24.22 -8.13
CA LYS A 915 29.35 22.76 -8.05
C LYS A 915 28.08 21.93 -8.24
N LEU A 916 27.04 22.19 -7.44
CA LEU A 916 25.79 21.41 -7.47
C LEU A 916 25.13 21.43 -8.85
N LEU A 917 25.00 22.60 -9.47
CA LEU A 917 24.33 22.78 -10.76
C LEU A 917 25.08 22.11 -11.90
N LYS A 918 26.42 22.15 -11.87
CA LYS A 918 27.28 21.44 -12.82
C LYS A 918 27.16 19.92 -12.69
N TYR A 919 27.12 19.39 -11.47
CA TYR A 919 26.89 17.95 -11.25
C TYR A 919 25.49 17.52 -11.71
N ILE A 920 24.45 18.32 -11.44
CA ILE A 920 23.09 18.06 -11.94
C ILE A 920 23.10 18.01 -13.48
N GLY A 921 23.82 18.94 -14.15
CA GLY A 921 23.95 18.92 -15.61
C GLY A 921 24.65 17.67 -16.15
N ILE A 922 25.72 17.20 -15.49
CA ILE A 922 26.43 15.95 -15.86
C ILE A 922 25.49 14.75 -15.74
N ILE A 923 24.77 14.63 -14.62
CA ILE A 923 23.82 13.55 -14.37
C ILE A 923 22.67 13.58 -15.38
N ALA A 924 22.10 14.77 -15.65
CA ALA A 924 21.02 14.94 -16.61
C ALA A 924 21.45 14.50 -18.02
N LEU A 925 22.66 14.85 -18.46
CA LEU A 925 23.19 14.45 -19.75
C LEU A 925 23.27 12.93 -19.90
N GLN A 926 23.67 12.22 -18.84
CA GLN A 926 23.70 10.75 -18.84
C GLN A 926 22.30 10.13 -18.90
N TYR A 927 21.35 10.63 -18.10
CA TYR A 927 19.97 10.13 -18.13
C TYR A 927 19.28 10.39 -19.47
N ILE A 928 19.57 11.51 -20.14
CA ILE A 928 19.06 11.78 -21.50
C ILE A 928 19.51 10.70 -22.47
N VAL A 929 20.79 10.28 -22.44
CA VAL A 929 21.30 9.21 -23.32
C VAL A 929 20.56 7.90 -23.07
N VAL A 930 20.42 7.52 -21.79
CA VAL A 930 19.72 6.29 -21.38
C VAL A 930 18.26 6.29 -21.84
N ILE A 931 17.51 7.37 -21.56
CA ILE A 931 16.09 7.49 -21.93
C ILE A 931 15.92 7.49 -23.46
N THR A 932 16.82 8.17 -24.19
CA THR A 932 16.74 8.23 -25.66
C THR A 932 16.95 6.86 -26.27
N GLU A 933 17.94 6.08 -25.81
CA GLU A 933 18.19 4.74 -26.33
C GLU A 933 17.02 3.78 -26.06
N ILE A 934 16.45 3.80 -24.85
CA ILE A 934 15.26 3.01 -24.53
C ILE A 934 14.06 3.44 -25.39
N GLY A 935 13.83 4.75 -25.49
CA GLY A 935 12.69 5.31 -26.23
C GLY A 935 12.74 4.92 -27.70
N VAL A 936 13.92 4.97 -28.31
CA VAL A 936 14.13 4.54 -29.71
C VAL A 936 13.94 3.03 -29.86
N PHE A 937 14.55 2.22 -29.00
CA PHE A 937 14.40 0.77 -29.04
C PHE A 937 12.93 0.36 -28.90
N TRP A 938 12.22 0.89 -27.91
CA TRP A 938 10.83 0.54 -27.63
C TRP A 938 9.88 1.05 -28.73
N SER A 939 10.13 2.25 -29.28
CA SER A 939 9.36 2.78 -30.41
C SER A 939 9.49 1.90 -31.65
N LEU A 940 10.70 1.41 -31.96
CA LEU A 940 10.95 0.57 -33.14
C LEU A 940 10.47 -0.87 -32.97
N TYR A 941 10.53 -1.39 -31.74
CA TYR A 941 9.97 -2.70 -31.41
C TYR A 941 8.43 -2.68 -31.49
N ARG A 942 7.77 -1.66 -30.90
CA ARG A 942 6.31 -1.53 -30.93
C ARG A 942 5.75 -1.28 -32.32
N SER A 943 6.51 -0.64 -33.21
CA SER A 943 6.14 -0.47 -34.62
C SER A 943 6.37 -1.74 -35.46
N GLY A 944 6.84 -2.84 -34.86
CA GLY A 944 7.16 -4.10 -35.55
C GLY A 944 8.32 -3.97 -36.54
N THR A 945 9.08 -2.88 -36.49
CA THR A 945 10.13 -2.58 -37.47
C THR A 945 11.40 -3.40 -37.25
N ILE A 946 11.66 -3.79 -36.00
CA ILE A 946 12.79 -4.64 -35.62
C ILE A 946 12.31 -5.78 -34.70
N SER A 947 12.90 -6.97 -34.85
CA SER A 947 12.72 -8.03 -33.86
C SER A 947 13.44 -7.65 -32.56
N TYR A 948 13.05 -8.28 -31.46
CA TYR A 948 13.64 -8.04 -30.15
C TYR A 948 15.16 -8.28 -30.14
N GLU A 949 15.62 -9.39 -30.71
CA GLU A 949 17.05 -9.74 -30.85
C GLU A 949 17.80 -8.74 -31.72
N ALA A 950 17.20 -8.29 -32.83
CA ALA A 950 17.79 -7.30 -33.73
C ALA A 950 17.91 -5.93 -33.04
N GLY A 951 16.95 -5.56 -32.19
CA GLY A 951 17.02 -4.34 -31.41
C GLY A 951 18.12 -4.38 -30.34
N ILE A 952 18.32 -5.52 -29.67
CA ILE A 952 19.45 -5.68 -28.73
C ILE A 952 20.78 -5.56 -29.48
N ALA A 953 20.95 -6.26 -30.60
CA ALA A 953 22.15 -6.15 -31.42
C ALA A 953 22.39 -4.71 -31.92
N GLY A 954 21.32 -3.98 -32.27
CA GLY A 954 21.37 -2.56 -32.61
C GLY A 954 21.90 -1.69 -31.47
N LEU A 955 21.40 -1.89 -30.24
CA LEU A 955 21.88 -1.18 -29.06
C LEU A 955 23.38 -1.39 -28.81
N TRP A 956 23.88 -2.61 -29.01
CA TRP A 956 25.32 -2.90 -28.90
C TRP A 956 26.15 -2.12 -29.92
N ILE A 957 25.75 -2.16 -31.19
CA ILE A 957 26.48 -1.52 -32.29
C ILE A 957 26.52 -0.01 -32.08
N VAL A 958 25.39 0.60 -31.73
CA VAL A 958 25.28 2.04 -31.47
C VAL A 958 26.16 2.45 -30.30
N ASN A 959 26.11 1.72 -29.18
CA ASN A 959 26.92 2.04 -28.00
C ASN A 959 28.42 1.87 -28.25
N LEU A 960 28.84 0.82 -28.98
CA LEU A 960 30.26 0.64 -29.34
C LEU A 960 30.75 1.74 -30.30
N ALA A 961 29.93 2.14 -31.27
CA ALA A 961 30.24 3.25 -32.17
C ALA A 961 30.35 4.58 -31.41
N LEU A 962 29.39 4.87 -30.52
CA LEU A 962 29.38 6.07 -29.68
C LEU A 962 30.59 6.10 -28.74
N PHE A 963 30.96 4.95 -28.17
CA PHE A 963 32.18 4.82 -27.38
C PHE A 963 33.44 5.15 -28.20
N GLY A 964 33.55 4.64 -29.43
CA GLY A 964 34.65 4.98 -30.34
C GLY A 964 34.75 6.48 -30.64
N VAL A 965 33.60 7.14 -30.86
CA VAL A 965 33.52 8.60 -31.06
C VAL A 965 34.00 9.35 -29.82
N LEU A 966 33.55 8.94 -28.63
CA LEU A 966 33.95 9.55 -27.37
C LEU A 966 35.44 9.34 -27.07
N GLU A 967 36.02 8.19 -27.40
CA GLU A 967 37.47 7.96 -27.25
C GLU A 967 38.29 8.88 -28.16
N VAL A 968 37.87 9.07 -29.42
CA VAL A 968 38.53 10.00 -30.35
C VAL A 968 38.43 11.45 -29.85
N ALA A 969 37.26 11.85 -29.34
CA ALA A 969 37.07 13.16 -28.74
C ALA A 969 37.93 13.35 -27.49
N ALA A 970 38.05 12.33 -26.63
CA ALA A 970 38.93 12.36 -25.47
C ALA A 970 40.40 12.50 -25.87
N ARG A 971 40.87 11.84 -26.95
CA ARG A 971 42.25 12.02 -27.47
C ARG A 971 42.52 13.47 -27.83
N ARG A 972 41.62 14.11 -28.58
CA ARG A 972 41.74 15.54 -28.92
C ARG A 972 41.69 16.48 -27.71
N MET A 973 41.05 16.07 -26.62
CA MET A 973 40.91 16.90 -25.41
C MET A 973 42.13 16.81 -24.49
N PHE A 974 42.80 15.66 -24.44
CA PHE A 974 43.85 15.34 -23.46
C PHE A 974 45.27 15.21 -24.04
N ASP A 975 45.42 15.10 -25.38
CA ASP A 975 46.69 15.27 -26.09
C ASP A 975 47.05 16.78 -26.19
#